data_AF-A0A7S2DZQ2-F1
#
_entry.id   AF-A0A7S2DZQ2-F1
#
_cell.length_a   1.000
_cell.length_b   1.000
_cell.length_c   1.000
_cell.angle_alpha   90.00
_cell.angle_beta   90.00
_cell.angle_gamma   90.00
#
_symmetry.space_group_name_H-M   'P 1'
#
loop_
_entity.id
_entity.type
_entity.pdbx_description
1 polymer ?
#
loop_
_entity_poly.entity_id
_entity_poly.type
_entity_poly.pdbx_seq_one_letter_code
_entity_poly.pdbx_strand_id
1 'polypeptide(L)'
;MTHLLPPLAKYATVWLRMIGITKILPADLEAFLVNGSSHRRNTVDQSQFNRRGHRGGVEQKRDVVAIMKRELSDSDIKVVNLTHQHLISFLPHVLSKINRVSFGLLESGDLHYLTRNGAGHGSGNAIVAKRRRLLAVPFTALDVPSQASEFSNPEVVIGLTTLAYRLIGLRRSDLVTYLSQLKEDMARQTGVPDQREASLRYDAIVEASGGLVRGRRRQFKTSLGKSSSNDDLQRAVNMRDAICEGNEEDEEEESSDGSSTFNSTELGGDDEEYTIRNRMWPLQMLDLEDPDQVEELHALIAKCPLCIKDYLNGHVFPEAMDFQVSKFAASGQELGGSILFKHRLGFSGTPSDLLPEEFGPCVYEEGDEAEMLNTLTDPSVVSVVNLPILWSVGKLLDQVAMDAGGAGQAGYHALIDCGALVTGLSNEAVARHLLERGLEGMEGCVFLDRSDRKMILMRDGWRILPLSRCGVAKHRRFSFYDQAHTTGMDIKQALQARAALTLGKDITFRDFAQGAYRMRGIGKGQTVTVLLVPEVLRLINTEVYKAKHPSQREPLQTHVLPSQSDLASQTNSPSDMLNDIAAWLTINALHSENLQVQVLLEQSIKNVWRKRAFSVLVSNHKVIGTKESSGTLRRALEVFKEPLDLDVDNSLGLKPYLVERMEGERVGQKEYIIDGANLVIDKLMGMASQSQRRTDGVILLDSEQEQEQEQEQEQEQEQEQAQEQEEEQEQEQEVALVV
;
A
#
# COMPACT_ATOMS: atom_id res chain seq x y z
N MET A 1 13.81 -2.77 -4.58
CA MET A 1 14.25 -3.72 -3.54
C MET A 1 15.59 -4.39 -3.81
N THR A 2 15.90 -4.81 -5.04
CA THR A 2 17.16 -5.50 -5.38
C THR A 2 18.44 -4.80 -4.90
N HIS A 3 18.48 -3.45 -4.94
CA HIS A 3 19.62 -2.66 -4.44
C HIS A 3 19.60 -2.41 -2.92
N LEU A 4 18.42 -2.45 -2.29
CA LEU A 4 18.24 -2.18 -0.87
C LEU A 4 18.40 -3.44 -0.01
N LEU A 5 18.16 -4.62 -0.58
CA LEU A 5 18.17 -5.86 0.17
C LEU A 5 19.54 -6.17 0.83
N PRO A 6 20.70 -6.03 0.14
CA PRO A 6 22.00 -6.26 0.79
C PRO A 6 22.29 -5.32 1.98
N PRO A 7 22.11 -3.98 1.91
CA PRO A 7 22.32 -3.14 3.08
C PRO A 7 21.27 -3.37 4.18
N LEU A 8 20.02 -3.69 3.84
CA LEU A 8 19.00 -4.03 4.84
C LEU A 8 19.32 -5.34 5.56
N ALA A 9 19.84 -6.36 4.87
CA ALA A 9 20.27 -7.62 5.49
C ALA A 9 21.41 -7.38 6.50
N LYS A 10 22.36 -6.48 6.19
CA LYS A 10 23.42 -6.08 7.14
C LYS A 10 22.85 -5.40 8.37
N TYR A 11 21.91 -4.47 8.19
CA TYR A 11 21.23 -3.79 9.29
C TYR A 11 20.47 -4.78 10.18
N ALA A 12 19.72 -5.70 9.56
CA ALA A 12 19.01 -6.76 10.25
C ALA A 12 19.98 -7.67 11.05
N THR A 13 21.13 -8.01 10.48
CA THR A 13 22.18 -8.77 11.20
C THR A 13 22.69 -8.03 12.44
N VAL A 14 22.86 -6.70 12.38
CA VAL A 14 23.23 -5.91 13.57
C VAL A 14 22.15 -6.01 14.64
N TRP A 15 20.88 -5.85 14.24
CA TRP A 15 19.74 -5.96 15.16
C TRP A 15 19.63 -7.35 15.79
N LEU A 16 19.71 -8.42 15.00
CA LEU A 16 19.67 -9.81 15.47
C LEU A 16 20.78 -10.10 16.50
N ARG A 17 21.97 -9.51 16.31
CA ARG A 17 23.07 -9.63 17.27
C ARG A 17 22.82 -8.86 18.55
N MET A 18 22.22 -7.66 18.48
CA MET A 18 21.86 -6.86 19.66
C MET A 18 20.86 -7.56 20.56
N ILE A 19 19.95 -8.36 19.99
CA ILE A 19 18.96 -9.14 20.74
C ILE A 19 19.46 -10.53 21.17
N GLY A 20 20.74 -10.86 20.92
CA GLY A 20 21.40 -12.05 21.46
C GLY A 20 21.78 -13.14 20.45
N ILE A 21 21.40 -13.02 19.17
CA ILE A 21 21.73 -14.01 18.13
C ILE A 21 23.17 -13.80 17.63
N THR A 22 24.13 -14.30 18.40
CA THR A 22 25.56 -14.01 18.21
C THR A 22 26.40 -15.22 17.75
N LYS A 23 25.86 -16.43 17.90
CA LYS A 23 26.54 -17.71 17.60
C LYS A 23 26.69 -18.00 16.11
N ILE A 24 25.90 -17.34 15.26
CA ILE A 24 25.98 -17.45 13.79
C ILE A 24 26.91 -16.34 13.27
N LEU A 25 27.73 -16.67 12.27
CA LEU A 25 28.57 -15.68 11.63
C LEU A 25 27.71 -14.65 10.88
N PRO A 26 28.08 -13.35 10.93
CA PRO A 26 27.33 -12.30 10.23
C PRO A 26 27.09 -12.61 8.75
N ALA A 27 28.12 -13.08 8.04
CA ALA A 27 28.01 -13.42 6.62
C ALA A 27 27.03 -14.57 6.33
N ASP A 28 26.99 -15.59 7.21
CA ASP A 28 26.07 -16.72 7.06
C ASP A 28 24.62 -16.28 7.33
N LEU A 29 24.43 -15.40 8.32
CA LEU A 29 23.12 -14.83 8.64
C LEU A 29 22.62 -13.91 7.51
N GLU A 30 23.48 -13.02 6.99
CA GLU A 30 23.18 -12.17 5.83
C GLU A 30 22.80 -13.02 4.60
N ALA A 31 23.55 -14.09 4.33
CA ALA A 31 23.26 -14.99 3.21
C ALA A 31 21.90 -15.70 3.36
N PHE A 32 21.56 -16.14 4.58
CA PHE A 32 20.25 -16.72 4.87
C PHE A 32 19.12 -15.69 4.75
N LEU A 33 19.29 -14.49 5.30
CA LEU A 33 18.28 -13.43 5.21
C LEU A 33 17.95 -13.01 3.76
N VAL A 34 18.89 -13.17 2.83
CA VAL A 34 18.67 -12.87 1.41
C VAL A 34 18.11 -14.06 0.63
N ASN A 35 18.60 -15.27 0.88
CA ASN A 35 18.33 -16.43 0.02
C ASN A 35 17.42 -17.49 0.66
N GLY A 36 17.09 -17.35 1.93
CA GLY A 36 16.42 -18.36 2.73
C GLY A 36 17.14 -19.71 2.71
N SER A 37 16.34 -20.77 2.81
CA SER A 37 16.81 -22.17 2.78
C SER A 37 17.25 -22.63 1.38
N SER A 38 16.98 -21.85 0.33
CA SER A 38 17.34 -22.12 -1.07
C SER A 38 18.85 -22.07 -1.33
N HIS A 39 19.67 -21.66 -0.36
CA HIS A 39 21.13 -21.74 -0.42
C HIS A 39 21.67 -23.18 -0.66
N ARG A 40 20.80 -24.20 -0.60
CA ARG A 40 21.11 -25.56 -1.05
C ARG A 40 21.17 -25.76 -2.58
N ARG A 41 20.55 -24.92 -3.42
CA ARG A 41 20.28 -25.23 -4.84
C ARG A 41 21.29 -24.71 -5.89
N ASN A 42 22.29 -23.90 -5.55
CA ASN A 42 23.39 -23.60 -6.49
C ASN A 42 24.48 -24.67 -6.42
N THR A 43 24.09 -25.93 -6.68
CA THR A 43 24.96 -26.95 -7.26
C THR A 43 24.96 -26.75 -8.77
N VAL A 44 25.71 -25.74 -9.24
CA VAL A 44 26.14 -25.76 -10.64
C VAL A 44 26.98 -27.01 -10.80
N ASP A 45 26.55 -27.89 -11.69
CA ASP A 45 27.23 -29.12 -12.08
C ASP A 45 28.69 -28.79 -12.47
N GLN A 46 29.62 -28.96 -11.53
CA GLN A 46 31.06 -28.74 -11.75
C GLN A 46 31.68 -29.82 -12.67
N SER A 47 30.89 -30.75 -13.21
CA SER A 47 31.38 -31.76 -14.14
C SER A 47 31.81 -31.17 -15.50
N GLN A 48 31.44 -29.93 -15.85
CA GLN A 48 31.84 -29.31 -17.12
C GLN A 48 33.03 -28.34 -17.08
N PHE A 49 33.59 -28.00 -15.91
CA PHE A 49 34.71 -27.03 -15.83
C PHE A 49 36.08 -27.62 -15.47
N ASN A 50 36.21 -28.94 -15.32
CA ASN A 50 37.50 -29.60 -15.10
C ASN A 50 38.23 -29.94 -16.42
N ARG A 51 38.51 -28.91 -17.22
CA ARG A 51 39.56 -28.96 -18.26
C ARG A 51 40.32 -27.65 -18.32
N ARG A 52 41.00 -27.29 -17.23
CA ARG A 52 42.28 -26.56 -17.23
C ARG A 52 42.79 -26.46 -15.80
N GLY A 53 43.97 -27.03 -15.56
CA GLY A 53 44.58 -27.09 -14.24
C GLY A 53 44.83 -25.70 -13.67
N HIS A 54 44.13 -25.39 -12.57
CA HIS A 54 44.55 -24.43 -11.56
C HIS A 54 44.16 -25.02 -10.20
N ARG A 55 45.16 -25.20 -9.33
CA ARG A 55 44.94 -25.56 -7.91
C ARG A 55 44.40 -24.31 -7.19
N GLY A 56 43.10 -24.05 -7.33
CA GLY A 56 42.35 -23.18 -6.43
C GLY A 56 41.81 -24.01 -5.27
N GLY A 57 41.97 -23.55 -4.03
CA GLY A 57 41.48 -24.22 -2.83
C GLY A 57 39.98 -24.49 -2.92
N VAL A 58 39.57 -25.69 -2.54
CA VAL A 58 38.16 -26.07 -2.42
C VAL A 58 37.59 -25.34 -1.20
N GLU A 59 36.89 -24.22 -1.42
CA GLU A 59 36.02 -23.65 -0.39
C GLU A 59 34.88 -24.65 -0.11
N GLN A 60 34.98 -25.37 1.01
CA GLN A 60 33.86 -26.14 1.54
C GLN A 60 32.72 -25.17 1.88
N LYS A 61 31.67 -25.14 1.04
CA LYS A 61 30.43 -24.41 1.33
C LYS A 61 29.85 -24.94 2.64
N ARG A 62 29.72 -24.06 3.65
CA ARG A 62 29.14 -24.38 4.96
C ARG A 62 27.63 -24.55 4.82
N ASP A 63 27.07 -25.63 5.38
CA ASP A 63 25.61 -25.79 5.47
C ASP A 63 25.08 -24.89 6.61
N VAL A 64 24.75 -23.65 6.24
CA VAL A 64 24.25 -22.60 7.15
C VAL A 64 23.00 -23.08 7.92
N VAL A 65 22.10 -23.79 7.24
CA VAL A 65 20.86 -24.32 7.85
C VAL A 65 21.19 -25.35 8.94
N ALA A 66 22.14 -26.25 8.69
CA ALA A 66 22.57 -27.22 9.68
C ALA A 66 23.24 -26.57 10.90
N ILE A 67 24.02 -25.50 10.70
CA ILE A 67 24.64 -24.73 11.79
C ILE A 67 23.55 -24.05 12.61
N MET A 68 22.60 -23.36 11.96
CA MET A 68 21.51 -22.67 12.64
C MET A 68 20.65 -23.64 13.47
N LYS A 69 20.29 -24.82 12.94
CA LYS A 69 19.55 -25.86 13.69
C LYS A 69 20.29 -26.35 14.94
N ARG A 70 21.62 -26.30 14.96
CA ARG A 70 22.43 -26.75 16.09
C ARG A 70 22.61 -25.66 17.15
N GLU A 71 22.78 -24.42 16.71
CA GLU A 71 23.23 -23.32 17.58
C GLU A 71 22.08 -22.44 18.11
N LEU A 72 20.97 -22.37 17.38
CA LEU A 72 19.81 -21.51 17.66
C LEU A 72 18.70 -22.28 18.38
N SER A 73 17.99 -21.60 19.29
CA SER A 73 16.76 -22.11 19.88
C SER A 73 15.57 -21.96 18.91
N ASP A 74 14.46 -22.64 19.18
CA ASP A 74 13.21 -22.48 18.42
C ASP A 74 12.77 -21.01 18.32
N SER A 75 12.90 -20.25 19.42
CA SER A 75 12.58 -18.82 19.45
C SER A 75 13.51 -18.00 18.56
N ASP A 76 14.82 -18.29 18.59
CA ASP A 76 15.79 -17.60 17.73
C ASP A 76 15.52 -17.89 16.25
N ILE A 77 15.16 -19.14 15.92
CA ILE A 77 14.80 -19.54 14.56
C ILE A 77 13.57 -18.77 14.08
N LYS A 78 12.51 -18.68 14.90
CA LYS A 78 11.32 -17.89 14.58
C LYS A 78 11.71 -16.44 14.26
N VAL A 79 12.51 -15.79 15.10
CA VAL A 79 12.93 -14.40 14.88
C VAL A 79 13.73 -14.24 13.57
N VAL A 80 14.63 -15.18 13.27
CA VAL A 80 15.42 -15.14 12.02
C VAL A 80 14.54 -15.37 10.79
N ASN A 81 13.60 -16.32 10.85
CA ASN A 81 12.63 -16.57 9.79
C ASN A 81 11.73 -15.36 9.54
N LEU A 82 11.20 -14.76 10.61
CA LEU A 82 10.40 -13.54 10.53
C LEU A 82 11.22 -12.40 9.90
N THR A 83 12.47 -12.23 10.31
CA THR A 83 13.37 -11.21 9.73
C THR A 83 13.60 -11.44 8.24
N HIS A 84 13.82 -12.68 7.82
CA HIS A 84 13.91 -13.04 6.41
C HIS A 84 12.62 -12.69 5.64
N GLN A 85 11.46 -13.07 6.18
CA GLN A 85 10.16 -12.77 5.57
C GLN A 85 9.88 -11.27 5.50
N HIS A 86 10.25 -10.49 6.52
CA HIS A 86 10.15 -9.03 6.46
C HIS A 86 10.97 -8.46 5.32
N LEU A 87 12.23 -8.89 5.16
CA LEU A 87 13.12 -8.35 4.15
C LEU A 87 12.70 -8.72 2.72
N ILE A 88 12.19 -9.93 2.52
CA ILE A 88 11.86 -10.45 1.19
C ILE A 88 10.41 -10.19 0.79
N SER A 89 9.48 -10.14 1.74
CA SER A 89 8.04 -10.12 1.47
C SER A 89 7.33 -8.94 2.12
N PHE A 90 7.27 -8.86 3.45
CA PHE A 90 6.40 -7.87 4.11
C PHE A 90 6.86 -6.42 3.89
N LEU A 91 8.14 -6.11 4.05
CA LEU A 91 8.65 -4.75 3.88
C LEU A 91 8.52 -4.26 2.42
N PRO A 92 8.93 -5.03 1.40
CA PRO A 92 8.64 -4.70 0.00
C PRO A 92 7.17 -4.43 -0.26
N HIS A 93 6.28 -5.26 0.29
CA HIS A 93 4.84 -5.13 0.13
C HIS A 93 4.31 -3.84 0.76
N VAL A 94 4.60 -3.61 2.03
CA VAL A 94 4.19 -2.40 2.78
C VAL A 94 4.68 -1.13 2.07
N LEU A 95 5.93 -1.11 1.63
CA LEU A 95 6.51 0.04 0.91
C LEU A 95 5.97 0.23 -0.51
N SER A 96 5.30 -0.78 -1.08
CA SER A 96 4.68 -0.68 -2.40
C SER A 96 3.27 -0.07 -2.36
N LYS A 97 2.66 0.02 -1.16
CA LYS A 97 1.31 0.56 -0.98
C LYS A 97 1.36 2.09 -0.87
N ILE A 98 0.29 2.73 -1.31
CA ILE A 98 0.17 4.19 -1.36
C ILE A 98 -0.71 4.66 -0.20
N ASN A 99 -0.18 5.56 0.62
CA ASN A 99 -0.94 6.14 1.73
C ASN A 99 -2.11 6.99 1.21
N ARG A 100 -3.27 6.89 1.86
CA ARG A 100 -4.57 7.48 1.47
C ARG A 100 -5.19 6.97 0.17
N VAL A 101 -4.60 5.94 -0.45
CA VAL A 101 -5.16 5.27 -1.63
C VAL A 101 -5.34 3.78 -1.37
N SER A 102 -4.31 3.11 -0.86
CA SER A 102 -4.39 1.67 -0.50
C SER A 102 -4.55 1.46 1.00
N PHE A 103 -4.04 2.39 1.82
CA PHE A 103 -4.09 2.31 3.28
C PHE A 103 -4.00 3.70 3.92
N GLY A 104 -4.43 3.85 5.16
CA GLY A 104 -4.22 5.10 5.90
C GLY A 104 -4.81 5.07 7.31
N LEU A 105 -4.56 6.13 8.08
CA LEU A 105 -5.27 6.37 9.34
C LEU A 105 -6.58 7.09 9.08
N LEU A 106 -7.62 6.77 9.86
CA LEU A 106 -8.87 7.50 9.85
C LEU A 106 -8.69 8.87 10.52
N GLU A 107 -8.95 9.93 9.77
CA GLU A 107 -8.99 11.30 10.29
C GLU A 107 -10.38 11.65 10.83
N SER A 108 -10.51 12.78 11.52
CA SER A 108 -11.79 13.24 12.07
C SER A 108 -12.89 13.31 11.01
N GLY A 109 -12.56 13.79 9.80
CA GLY A 109 -13.51 13.83 8.67
C GLY A 109 -13.96 12.44 8.21
N ASP A 110 -13.04 11.47 8.20
CA ASP A 110 -13.31 10.08 7.81
C ASP A 110 -14.21 9.39 8.82
N LEU A 111 -13.99 9.62 10.12
CA LEU A 111 -14.84 9.09 11.19
C LEU A 111 -16.27 9.61 11.08
N HIS A 112 -16.44 10.90 10.74
CA HIS A 112 -17.77 11.47 10.49
C HIS A 112 -18.44 10.84 9.27
N TYR A 113 -17.68 10.62 8.18
CA TYR A 113 -18.16 9.94 6.99
C TYR A 113 -18.65 8.52 7.30
N LEU A 114 -17.82 7.70 7.96
CA LEU A 114 -18.16 6.32 8.32
C LEU A 114 -19.32 6.24 9.32
N THR A 115 -19.43 7.18 10.26
CA THR A 115 -20.55 7.20 11.20
C THR A 115 -21.87 7.52 10.51
N ARG A 116 -21.83 8.31 9.41
CA ARG A 116 -23.02 8.72 8.65
C ARG A 116 -23.42 7.69 7.58
N ASN A 117 -22.45 7.07 6.93
CA ASN A 117 -22.64 6.20 5.77
C ASN A 117 -22.38 4.72 6.06
N GLY A 118 -21.91 4.37 7.26
CA GLY A 118 -21.66 2.99 7.64
C GLY A 118 -22.91 2.13 7.54
N ALA A 119 -22.84 1.09 6.70
CA ALA A 119 -23.85 0.07 6.48
C ALA A 119 -24.07 -0.82 7.72
N GLY A 120 -24.57 -0.23 8.80
CA GLY A 120 -25.13 -0.92 9.95
C GLY A 120 -26.63 -0.67 9.98
N HIS A 121 -27.41 -1.69 9.65
CA HIS A 121 -28.87 -1.68 9.75
C HIS A 121 -29.35 -1.03 11.08
N GLY A 122 -30.02 0.11 11.00
CA GLY A 122 -31.09 0.48 11.94
C GLY A 122 -30.74 1.02 13.33
N SER A 123 -29.54 1.55 13.61
CA SER A 123 -29.32 2.26 14.87
C SER A 123 -28.37 3.45 14.70
N GLY A 124 -28.87 4.67 14.93
CA GLY A 124 -28.18 5.94 14.73
C GLY A 124 -27.03 6.25 15.69
N ASN A 125 -26.10 5.31 15.89
CA ASN A 125 -24.86 5.46 16.66
C ASN A 125 -23.87 4.32 16.34
N ALA A 126 -23.51 4.11 15.07
CA ALA A 126 -22.44 3.18 14.71
C ALA A 126 -21.08 3.74 15.17
N ILE A 127 -20.65 3.36 16.38
CA ILE A 127 -19.32 3.71 16.90
C ILE A 127 -18.29 2.92 16.10
N VAL A 128 -17.49 3.61 15.26
CA VAL A 128 -16.34 3.02 14.57
C VAL A 128 -15.46 2.28 15.57
N ALA A 129 -15.18 1.00 15.33
CA ALA A 129 -14.44 0.14 16.25
C ALA A 129 -13.07 0.74 16.64
N LYS A 130 -12.66 0.53 17.90
CA LYS A 130 -11.40 1.08 18.45
C LYS A 130 -10.18 0.73 17.59
N ARG A 131 -10.12 -0.48 17.04
CA ARG A 131 -9.02 -0.94 16.17
C ARG A 131 -8.89 -0.08 14.91
N ARG A 132 -10.00 0.14 14.19
CA ARG A 132 -10.05 1.01 13.00
C ARG A 132 -9.60 2.44 13.27
N ARG A 133 -9.84 2.94 14.49
CA ARG A 133 -9.41 4.28 14.88
C ARG A 133 -7.91 4.37 15.10
N LEU A 134 -7.25 3.30 15.52
CA LEU A 134 -5.84 3.31 15.94
C LEU A 134 -4.90 2.74 14.88
N LEU A 135 -5.32 1.71 14.15
CA LEU A 135 -4.53 1.00 13.14
C LEU A 135 -4.77 1.57 11.74
N ALA A 136 -3.85 1.29 10.82
CA ALA A 136 -4.09 1.55 9.40
C ALA A 136 -5.27 0.72 8.89
N VAL A 137 -6.13 1.34 8.08
CA VAL A 137 -7.26 0.70 7.42
C VAL A 137 -7.10 0.77 5.89
N PRO A 138 -7.72 -0.14 5.13
CA PRO A 138 -7.79 -0.07 3.68
C PRO A 138 -8.56 1.17 3.19
N PHE A 139 -8.16 1.64 2.01
CA PHE A 139 -8.80 2.73 1.29
C PHE A 139 -9.25 2.19 -0.06
N THR A 140 -10.50 2.45 -0.42
CA THR A 140 -11.08 2.02 -1.72
C THR A 140 -10.75 3.03 -2.80
N ALA A 141 -10.62 4.31 -2.42
CA ALA A 141 -10.26 5.40 -3.31
C ALA A 141 -9.32 6.38 -2.62
N LEU A 142 -8.88 7.35 -3.41
CA LEU A 142 -8.20 8.53 -2.90
C LEU A 142 -9.04 9.20 -1.81
N ASP A 143 -8.54 9.17 -0.59
CA ASP A 143 -9.18 9.69 0.62
C ASP A 143 -10.54 9.08 0.98
N VAL A 144 -10.90 7.92 0.41
CA VAL A 144 -12.13 7.19 0.78
C VAL A 144 -11.75 5.91 1.52
N PRO A 145 -11.94 5.85 2.85
CA PRO A 145 -11.67 4.62 3.60
C PRO A 145 -12.71 3.56 3.28
N SER A 146 -12.30 2.29 3.30
CA SER A 146 -13.25 1.18 3.28
C SER A 146 -14.21 1.29 4.47
N GLN A 147 -15.48 0.91 4.25
CA GLN A 147 -16.52 1.00 5.29
C GLN A 147 -16.26 0.04 6.46
N ALA A 148 -15.78 -1.17 6.16
CA ALA A 148 -15.67 -2.25 7.14
C ALA A 148 -14.39 -3.11 7.02
N SER A 149 -13.66 -3.07 5.91
CA SER A 149 -12.52 -3.96 5.67
C SER A 149 -11.33 -3.64 6.59
N GLU A 150 -10.62 -4.66 7.06
CA GLU A 150 -9.43 -4.55 7.90
C GLU A 150 -8.33 -5.47 7.37
N PHE A 151 -7.07 -5.07 7.54
CA PHE A 151 -5.94 -5.90 7.14
C PHE A 151 -5.88 -7.19 7.95
N SER A 152 -5.78 -8.33 7.26
CA SER A 152 -5.81 -9.64 7.91
C SER A 152 -4.46 -10.09 8.49
N ASN A 153 -3.35 -9.73 7.84
CA ASN A 153 -2.00 -10.14 8.23
C ASN A 153 -1.38 -9.15 9.26
N PRO A 154 -1.04 -9.59 10.48
CA PRO A 154 -0.50 -8.73 11.53
C PRO A 154 0.79 -7.99 11.16
N GLU A 155 1.69 -8.63 10.41
CA GLU A 155 2.97 -8.01 10.03
C GLU A 155 2.75 -6.89 9.01
N VAL A 156 1.79 -7.08 8.10
CA VAL A 156 1.33 -6.03 7.17
C VAL A 156 0.64 -4.91 7.95
N VAL A 157 -0.24 -5.23 8.92
CA VAL A 157 -0.91 -4.24 9.77
C VAL A 157 0.12 -3.40 10.55
N ILE A 158 1.12 -4.03 11.19
CA ILE A 158 2.19 -3.33 11.92
C ILE A 158 2.95 -2.41 10.96
N GLY A 159 3.34 -2.92 9.80
CA GLY A 159 4.10 -2.19 8.80
C GLY A 159 3.35 -0.97 8.26
N LEU A 160 2.11 -1.16 7.81
CA LEU A 160 1.25 -0.10 7.28
C LEU A 160 0.87 0.91 8.36
N THR A 161 0.56 0.47 9.58
CA THR A 161 0.27 1.37 10.71
C THR A 161 1.49 2.22 11.03
N THR A 162 2.66 1.61 11.16
CA THR A 162 3.91 2.34 11.41
C THR A 162 4.18 3.35 10.30
N LEU A 163 4.02 2.96 9.03
CA LEU A 163 4.21 3.84 7.89
C LEU A 163 3.19 4.99 7.88
N ALA A 164 1.93 4.73 8.19
CA ALA A 164 0.87 5.74 8.21
C ALA A 164 1.16 6.82 9.26
N TYR A 165 1.52 6.44 10.50
CA TYR A 165 1.93 7.42 11.53
C TYR A 165 3.22 8.14 11.15
N ARG A 166 4.16 7.51 10.42
CA ARG A 166 5.40 8.17 9.96
C ARG A 166 5.13 9.22 8.88
N LEU A 167 4.14 9.00 8.01
CA LEU A 167 3.79 9.91 6.92
C LEU A 167 2.89 11.05 7.41
N ILE A 168 1.84 10.70 8.16
CA ILE A 168 0.80 11.63 8.63
C ILE A 168 1.27 12.36 9.89
N GLY A 169 1.91 11.65 10.81
CA GLY A 169 2.17 12.09 12.19
C GLY A 169 1.07 11.65 13.15
N LEU A 170 1.32 11.84 14.44
CA LEU A 170 0.30 11.70 15.49
C LEU A 170 -0.84 12.69 15.25
N ARG A 171 -2.10 12.27 15.39
CA ARG A 171 -3.22 13.22 15.46
C ARG A 171 -3.17 13.95 16.79
N ARG A 172 -3.80 15.12 16.88
CA ARG A 172 -3.89 15.88 18.15
C ARG A 172 -4.46 15.02 19.29
N SER A 173 -5.49 14.22 19.00
CA SER A 173 -6.07 13.27 19.96
C SER A 173 -5.11 12.16 20.38
N ASP A 174 -4.28 11.66 19.45
CA ASP A 174 -3.26 10.64 19.77
C ASP A 174 -2.22 11.23 20.71
N LEU A 175 -1.75 12.45 20.43
CA LEU A 175 -0.75 13.12 21.24
C LEU A 175 -1.25 13.37 22.67
N VAL A 176 -2.47 13.89 22.81
CA VAL A 176 -3.07 14.12 24.14
C VAL A 176 -3.21 12.81 24.92
N THR A 177 -3.62 11.73 24.25
CA THR A 177 -3.72 10.40 24.86
C THR A 177 -2.35 9.89 25.32
N TYR A 178 -1.34 10.01 24.46
CA TYR A 178 0.04 9.64 24.77
C TYR A 178 0.62 10.43 25.96
N LEU A 179 0.46 11.74 25.96
CA LEU A 179 0.97 12.61 27.03
C LEU A 179 0.24 12.36 28.35
N SER A 180 -1.06 12.08 28.30
CA SER A 180 -1.82 11.69 29.49
C SER A 180 -1.24 10.43 30.11
N GLN A 181 -0.94 9.41 29.29
CA GLN A 181 -0.30 8.19 29.75
C GLN A 181 1.11 8.45 30.32
N LEU A 182 1.93 9.28 29.67
CA LEU A 182 3.24 9.66 30.19
C LEU A 182 3.15 10.39 31.55
N LYS A 183 2.15 11.27 31.73
CA LYS A 183 1.92 11.96 33.01
C LYS A 183 1.48 10.97 34.09
N GLU A 184 0.64 10.00 33.76
CA GLU A 184 0.27 8.91 34.67
C GLU A 184 1.47 8.04 35.07
N ASP A 185 2.29 7.64 34.10
CA ASP A 185 3.50 6.85 34.34
C ASP A 185 4.48 7.62 35.22
N MET A 186 4.68 8.91 34.94
CA MET A 186 5.48 9.80 35.77
C MET A 186 4.93 9.88 37.19
N ALA A 187 3.60 9.93 37.38
CA ALA A 187 2.98 9.97 38.70
C ALA A 187 3.17 8.65 39.50
N ARG A 188 3.22 7.51 38.81
CA ARG A 188 3.49 6.18 39.42
C ARG A 188 4.96 5.99 39.77
N GLN A 189 5.87 6.66 39.06
CA GLN A 189 7.32 6.56 39.27
C GLN A 189 7.79 7.34 40.51
N THR A 190 8.71 6.76 41.26
CA THR A 190 9.29 7.39 42.45
C THR A 190 10.54 8.20 42.11
N GLY A 191 10.90 9.16 42.98
CA GLY A 191 12.07 10.02 42.80
C GLY A 191 11.76 11.42 42.26
N VAL A 192 12.83 12.18 41.98
CA VAL A 192 12.76 13.57 41.48
C VAL A 192 12.06 13.58 40.12
N PRO A 193 10.99 14.39 39.91
CA PRO A 193 10.19 14.36 38.68
C PRO A 193 10.99 14.39 37.38
N ASP A 194 12.02 15.24 37.28
CA ASP A 194 12.82 15.38 36.07
C ASP A 194 13.72 14.16 35.78
N GLN A 195 14.00 13.35 36.80
CA GLN A 195 14.83 12.14 36.67
C GLN A 195 13.99 10.87 36.47
N ARG A 196 12.66 10.98 36.52
CA ARG A 196 11.75 9.87 36.28
C ARG A 196 11.85 9.42 34.82
N GLU A 197 11.70 8.12 34.59
CA GLU A 197 11.84 7.53 33.26
C GLU A 197 10.88 8.16 32.25
N ALA A 198 9.63 8.44 32.64
CA ALA A 198 8.65 9.10 31.76
C ALA A 198 9.10 10.51 31.34
N SER A 199 9.67 11.29 32.26
CA SER A 199 10.22 12.62 31.97
C SER A 199 11.46 12.53 31.07
N LEU A 200 12.33 11.54 31.28
CA LEU A 200 13.51 11.33 30.44
C LEU A 200 13.15 10.88 29.02
N ARG A 201 12.09 10.07 28.86
CA ARG A 201 11.56 9.68 27.55
C ARG A 201 10.99 10.90 26.81
N TYR A 202 10.18 11.71 27.49
CA TYR A 202 9.66 12.97 26.95
C TYR A 202 10.79 13.91 26.50
N ASP A 203 11.78 14.13 27.36
CA ASP A 203 12.97 14.91 27.03
C ASP A 203 13.69 14.40 25.78
N ALA A 204 13.94 13.10 25.70
CA ALA A 204 14.62 12.49 24.56
C ALA A 204 13.82 12.70 23.25
N ILE A 205 12.49 12.68 23.32
CA ILE A 205 11.61 12.97 22.18
C ILE A 205 11.70 14.43 21.75
N VAL A 206 11.65 15.37 22.70
CA VAL A 206 11.77 16.81 22.43
C VAL A 206 13.15 17.11 21.83
N GLU A 207 14.23 16.58 22.42
CA GLU A 207 15.60 16.73 21.93
C GLU A 207 15.79 16.12 20.53
N ALA A 208 15.26 14.92 20.29
CA ALA A 208 15.32 14.28 18.98
C ALA A 208 14.53 15.02 17.89
N SER A 209 13.59 15.88 18.30
CA SER A 209 12.81 16.75 17.40
C SER A 209 13.45 18.13 17.21
N GLY A 210 14.63 18.38 17.81
CA GLY A 210 15.33 19.66 17.74
C GLY A 210 14.87 20.70 18.78
N GLY A 211 14.04 20.30 19.73
CA GLY A 211 13.61 21.12 20.85
C GLY A 211 14.51 21.04 22.08
N LEU A 212 14.25 21.91 23.06
CA LEU A 212 14.81 21.84 24.40
C LEU A 212 13.71 21.90 25.44
N VAL A 213 13.85 21.13 26.52
CA VAL A 213 12.96 21.24 27.67
C VAL A 213 13.46 22.32 28.62
N ARG A 214 12.59 23.25 29.02
CA ARG A 214 12.94 24.35 29.94
C ARG A 214 13.52 23.80 31.25
N GLY A 215 14.59 24.42 31.77
CA GLY A 215 15.21 24.02 33.03
C GLY A 215 16.17 22.82 32.96
N ARG A 216 16.34 22.18 31.80
CA ARG A 216 17.33 21.10 31.60
C ARG A 216 18.69 21.64 31.15
N ARG A 217 19.79 21.24 31.81
CA ARG A 217 21.17 21.52 31.37
C ARG A 217 21.62 20.44 30.36
N ARG A 218 22.12 20.85 29.20
CA ARG A 218 22.72 19.99 28.16
C ARG A 218 23.80 19.08 28.77
N GLN A 219 23.59 17.76 28.79
CA GLN A 219 24.68 16.81 28.98
C GLN A 219 25.28 16.48 27.62
N PHE A 220 26.25 17.27 27.15
CA PHE A 220 27.09 16.85 26.03
C PHE A 220 27.94 15.65 26.47
N LYS A 221 27.51 14.44 26.13
CA LYS A 221 28.39 13.27 26.11
C LYS A 221 29.04 13.20 24.73
N THR A 222 30.26 13.72 24.60
CA THR A 222 31.14 13.41 23.48
C THR A 222 31.61 11.96 23.60
N SER A 223 30.89 11.05 22.96
CA SER A 223 31.39 9.69 22.69
C SER A 223 32.19 9.70 21.38
N LEU A 224 33.43 10.19 21.43
CA LEU A 224 34.46 9.83 20.47
C LEU A 224 35.59 9.12 21.22
N GLY A 225 35.99 7.97 20.67
CA GLY A 225 36.91 7.03 21.30
C GLY A 225 38.29 7.65 21.59
N LYS A 226 38.93 7.06 22.61
CA LYS A 226 40.32 7.28 22.97
C LYS A 226 41.25 7.09 21.77
N SER A 227 41.80 8.17 21.22
CA SER A 227 43.18 8.20 20.70
C SER A 227 43.66 9.62 20.38
N SER A 228 44.93 9.85 20.74
CA SER A 228 45.91 10.87 20.31
C SER A 228 45.93 12.28 20.93
N SER A 229 47.09 12.53 21.56
CA SER A 229 47.87 13.77 21.78
C SER A 229 47.27 14.97 22.51
N ASN A 230 47.97 15.34 23.60
CA ASN A 230 47.69 16.43 24.55
C ASN A 230 47.88 17.87 24.00
N ASP A 231 48.16 18.08 22.72
CA ASP A 231 48.45 19.43 22.19
C ASP A 231 47.22 20.18 21.65
N ASP A 232 46.11 19.49 21.35
CA ASP A 232 44.89 20.14 20.83
C ASP A 232 43.93 20.63 21.94
N LEU A 233 44.08 20.15 23.18
CA LEU A 233 43.27 20.63 24.31
C LEU A 233 43.64 22.05 24.76
N GLN A 234 44.88 22.49 24.56
CA GLN A 234 45.32 23.83 25.00
C GLN A 234 44.81 24.96 24.09
N ARG A 235 44.41 24.65 22.86
CA ARG A 235 43.84 25.65 21.92
C ARG A 235 42.33 25.81 22.02
N ALA A 236 41.60 24.80 22.52
CA ALA A 236 40.15 24.86 22.66
C ALA A 236 39.69 25.55 23.97
N VAL A 237 40.55 25.63 24.98
CA VAL A 237 40.25 26.30 26.27
C VAL A 237 40.38 27.82 26.19
N ASN A 238 41.24 28.35 25.31
CA ASN A 238 41.45 29.80 25.17
C ASN A 238 40.39 30.55 24.35
N MET A 239 39.26 29.92 23.97
CA MET A 239 38.19 30.56 23.19
C MET A 239 36.82 30.55 23.88
N ARG A 240 36.74 30.26 25.19
CA ARG A 240 35.48 30.25 25.94
C ARG A 240 35.44 31.07 27.23
N ASP A 241 36.58 31.58 27.71
CA ASP A 241 36.64 32.35 28.97
C ASP A 241 36.42 33.87 28.79
N ALA A 242 35.57 34.32 27.86
CA ALA A 242 35.37 35.75 27.62
C ALA A 242 33.92 36.23 27.51
N ILE A 243 32.91 35.41 27.81
CA ILE A 243 31.52 35.87 27.80
C ILE A 243 30.77 35.27 28.99
N CYS A 244 30.32 36.17 29.88
CA CYS A 244 29.55 35.96 31.13
C CYS A 244 30.36 35.82 32.43
N GLU A 245 30.99 36.92 32.86
CA GLU A 245 30.87 37.35 34.25
C GLU A 245 30.16 38.71 34.27
N GLY A 246 29.11 38.82 35.08
CA GLY A 246 28.30 40.02 35.20
C GLY A 246 28.97 41.09 36.04
N ASN A 247 28.52 42.32 35.85
CA ASN A 247 28.50 43.35 36.89
C ASN A 247 27.25 44.20 36.70
N GLU A 248 26.53 44.35 37.81
CA GLU A 248 25.51 45.37 38.04
C GLU A 248 26.18 46.73 38.31
N GLU A 249 25.36 47.78 38.21
CA GLU A 249 25.49 49.14 38.76
C GLU A 249 26.02 50.28 37.84
N ASP A 250 25.04 51.17 37.56
CA ASP A 250 25.05 52.64 37.65
C ASP A 250 25.57 53.54 36.51
N GLU A 251 24.58 54.21 35.90
CA GLU A 251 24.35 55.66 35.71
C GLU A 251 25.42 56.62 35.12
N GLU A 252 24.90 57.61 34.36
CA GLU A 252 25.48 58.90 33.90
C GLU A 252 26.59 58.86 32.81
N GLU A 253 26.79 59.80 31.89
CA GLU A 253 26.05 60.93 31.30
C GLU A 253 26.77 61.29 29.97
N GLU A 254 26.01 61.90 29.05
CA GLU A 254 26.35 62.85 27.99
C GLU A 254 27.74 62.92 27.29
N SER A 255 27.76 62.83 25.95
CA SER A 255 27.92 63.98 25.00
C SER A 255 28.73 63.73 23.70
N SER A 256 28.10 64.15 22.60
CA SER A 256 28.58 64.81 21.37
C SER A 256 29.60 64.22 20.37
N ASP A 257 29.16 64.28 19.09
CA ASP A 257 29.87 64.47 17.81
C ASP A 257 30.88 63.39 17.33
N GLY A 258 30.90 62.97 16.06
CA GLY A 258 30.16 63.38 14.87
C GLY A 258 30.83 62.78 13.60
N SER A 259 30.00 62.45 12.62
CA SER A 259 30.30 62.27 11.19
C SER A 259 30.89 60.95 10.64
N SER A 260 29.94 60.16 10.11
CA SER A 260 29.88 59.62 8.73
C SER A 260 30.85 58.54 8.27
N THR A 261 30.37 57.30 8.09
CA THR A 261 30.27 56.66 6.75
C THR A 261 29.38 55.39 6.75
N PHE A 262 28.42 55.36 5.82
CA PHE A 262 27.68 54.20 5.26
C PHE A 262 26.74 53.34 6.15
N ASN A 263 25.44 53.69 6.13
CA ASN A 263 24.28 52.76 6.25
C ASN A 263 23.94 52.23 4.84
N SER A 264 23.43 51.02 4.57
CA SER A 264 22.46 50.08 5.22
C SER A 264 22.63 48.72 4.47
N THR A 265 22.27 47.51 4.92
CA THR A 265 21.06 47.06 5.65
C THR A 265 21.26 45.62 6.20
N GLU A 266 20.97 45.46 7.50
CA GLU A 266 20.29 44.37 8.24
C GLU A 266 20.31 42.91 7.76
N LEU A 267 20.96 42.04 8.55
CA LEU A 267 20.59 40.62 8.78
C LEU A 267 21.05 40.23 10.20
N GLY A 268 20.19 40.42 11.18
CA GLY A 268 20.45 40.10 12.59
C GLY A 268 19.16 40.19 13.38
N GLY A 269 18.36 39.12 13.35
CA GLY A 269 17.06 39.04 14.02
C GLY A 269 16.50 37.63 14.15
N ASP A 270 16.91 36.70 13.29
CA ASP A 270 16.23 35.39 13.21
C ASP A 270 16.72 34.35 14.24
N ASP A 271 17.95 34.46 14.76
CA ASP A 271 18.53 33.41 15.62
C ASP A 271 17.96 33.40 17.07
N GLU A 272 17.54 34.54 17.63
CA GLU A 272 17.01 34.59 19.00
C GLU A 272 15.54 34.13 19.09
N GLU A 273 14.70 34.49 18.11
CA GLU A 273 13.30 34.06 18.07
C GLU A 273 13.16 32.55 17.83
N TYR A 274 14.02 31.98 16.98
CA TYR A 274 14.10 30.53 16.71
C TYR A 274 14.52 29.73 17.97
N THR A 275 15.35 30.32 18.82
CA THR A 275 15.86 29.69 20.06
C THR A 275 14.82 29.69 21.19
N ILE A 276 13.79 30.55 21.13
CA ILE A 276 12.70 30.63 22.12
C ILE A 276 11.54 29.69 21.77
N ARG A 277 11.13 29.62 20.49
CA ARG A 277 10.00 28.78 20.02
C ARG A 277 10.20 27.28 20.23
N ASN A 278 11.45 26.83 20.34
CA ASN A 278 11.77 25.41 20.53
C ASN A 278 11.97 25.03 22.02
N ARG A 279 11.60 25.90 22.97
CA ARG A 279 11.70 25.63 24.41
C ARG A 279 10.38 25.13 25.00
N MET A 280 10.24 23.81 25.04
CA MET A 280 9.05 23.11 25.53
C MET A 280 9.00 23.04 27.05
N TRP A 281 7.78 22.99 27.59
CA TRP A 281 7.57 22.80 29.03
C TRP A 281 8.04 21.42 29.49
N PRO A 282 8.57 21.30 30.71
CA PRO A 282 8.76 20.01 31.36
C PRO A 282 7.42 19.25 31.43
N LEU A 283 7.46 17.92 31.31
CA LEU A 283 6.27 17.07 31.32
C LEU A 283 5.30 17.36 32.49
N GLN A 284 5.85 17.68 33.67
CA GLN A 284 5.07 18.01 34.87
C GLN A 284 4.30 19.35 34.78
N MET A 285 4.80 20.29 33.98
CA MET A 285 4.23 21.64 33.83
C MET A 285 3.36 21.75 32.58
N LEU A 286 3.36 20.73 31.72
CA LEU A 286 2.56 20.71 30.51
C LEU A 286 1.08 20.57 30.88
N ASP A 287 0.27 21.56 30.50
CA ASP A 287 -1.18 21.48 30.62
C ASP A 287 -1.77 20.89 29.33
N LEU A 288 -2.58 19.83 29.45
CA LEU A 288 -3.20 19.17 28.31
C LEU A 288 -4.56 19.78 27.96
N GLU A 289 -5.12 20.61 28.84
CA GLU A 289 -6.34 21.38 28.58
C GLU A 289 -6.04 22.70 27.84
N ASP A 290 -4.79 23.18 27.92
CA ASP A 290 -4.31 24.36 27.20
C ASP A 290 -4.08 24.03 25.72
N PRO A 291 -4.90 24.57 24.79
CA PRO A 291 -4.81 24.21 23.40
C PRO A 291 -3.55 24.72 22.70
N ASP A 292 -2.94 25.80 23.20
CA ASP A 292 -1.77 26.43 22.60
C ASP A 292 -0.51 25.64 22.93
N GLN A 293 -0.37 25.19 24.18
CA GLN A 293 0.74 24.30 24.59
C GLN A 293 0.73 22.98 23.81
N VAL A 294 -0.46 22.38 23.66
CA VAL A 294 -0.61 21.14 22.90
C VAL A 294 -0.28 21.35 21.43
N GLU A 295 -0.69 22.46 20.82
CA GLU A 295 -0.43 22.75 19.41
C GLU A 295 1.06 23.02 19.15
N GLU A 296 1.72 23.80 20.01
CA GLU A 296 3.16 24.09 19.88
C GLU A 296 4.00 22.81 20.02
N LEU A 297 3.67 21.96 21.00
CA LEU A 297 4.33 20.67 21.16
C LEU A 297 4.01 19.72 20.00
N HIS A 298 2.76 19.68 19.54
CA HIS A 298 2.34 18.85 18.40
C HIS A 298 3.13 19.19 17.14
N ALA A 299 3.24 20.47 16.81
CA ALA A 299 4.01 20.95 15.67
C ALA A 299 5.48 20.48 15.71
N LEU A 300 6.05 20.34 16.91
CA LEU A 300 7.42 19.87 17.11
C LEU A 300 7.56 18.34 17.00
N ILE A 301 6.72 17.58 17.73
CA ILE A 301 6.96 16.14 17.96
C ILE A 301 6.06 15.19 17.18
N ALA A 302 5.00 15.67 16.51
CA ALA A 302 4.00 14.80 15.88
C ALA A 302 4.59 13.84 14.83
N LYS A 303 5.64 14.25 14.12
CA LYS A 303 6.35 13.43 13.11
C LYS A 303 7.66 12.82 13.62
N CYS A 304 7.95 12.97 14.91
CA CYS A 304 9.16 12.44 15.54
C CYS A 304 9.15 10.89 15.53
N PRO A 305 10.15 10.22 14.93
CA PRO A 305 10.18 8.76 14.88
C PRO A 305 10.17 8.10 16.26
N LEU A 306 10.84 8.71 17.25
CA LEU A 306 10.88 8.18 18.61
C LEU A 306 9.51 8.29 19.30
N CYS A 307 8.84 9.44 19.16
CA CYS A 307 7.50 9.64 19.73
C CYS A 307 6.49 8.64 19.14
N ILE A 308 6.49 8.51 17.81
CA ILE A 308 5.63 7.55 17.11
C ILE A 308 5.91 6.12 17.57
N LYS A 309 7.18 5.71 17.65
CA LYS A 309 7.56 4.38 18.12
C LYS A 309 7.07 4.11 19.54
N ASP A 310 7.27 5.07 20.46
CA ASP A 310 6.86 4.92 21.85
C ASP A 310 5.34 4.85 21.99
N TYR A 311 4.59 5.69 21.26
CA TYR A 311 3.13 5.63 21.22
C TYR A 311 2.60 4.32 20.64
N LEU A 312 3.18 3.85 19.53
CA LEU A 312 2.76 2.62 18.88
C LEU A 312 2.94 1.39 19.78
N ASN A 313 4.12 1.27 20.39
CA ASN A 313 4.44 0.13 21.25
C ASN A 313 3.77 0.19 22.62
N GLY A 314 3.56 1.38 23.18
CA GLY A 314 2.99 1.56 24.51
C GLY A 314 1.47 1.55 24.54
N HIS A 315 0.82 1.93 23.44
CA HIS A 315 -0.63 2.17 23.40
C HIS A 315 -1.32 1.49 22.21
N VAL A 316 -0.93 1.83 20.98
CA VAL A 316 -1.69 1.39 19.78
C VAL A 316 -1.70 -0.13 19.61
N PHE A 317 -0.53 -0.76 19.54
CA PHE A 317 -0.47 -2.22 19.30
C PHE A 317 -1.04 -3.03 20.47
N PRO A 318 -0.69 -2.76 21.76
CA PRO A 318 -1.27 -3.48 22.88
C PRO A 318 -2.80 -3.39 22.97
N GLU A 319 -3.40 -2.28 22.54
CA GLU A 319 -4.85 -2.08 22.64
C GLU A 319 -5.65 -2.54 21.42
N ALA A 320 -4.99 -2.71 20.27
CA ALA A 320 -5.67 -2.95 19.01
C ALA A 320 -5.30 -4.28 18.32
N MET A 321 -4.24 -4.97 18.75
CA MET A 321 -3.71 -6.18 18.09
C MET A 321 -4.09 -7.51 18.76
N ASP A 322 -5.28 -7.64 19.39
CA ASP A 322 -5.71 -8.99 19.85
C ASP A 322 -6.24 -9.81 18.66
N PHE A 323 -5.57 -10.89 18.27
CA PHE A 323 -6.06 -11.75 17.20
C PHE A 323 -6.72 -13.01 17.72
N GLN A 324 -7.70 -13.52 16.97
CA GLN A 324 -8.23 -14.85 17.19
C GLN A 324 -7.28 -15.88 16.58
N VAL A 325 -7.14 -17.04 17.22
CA VAL A 325 -6.26 -18.12 16.74
C VAL A 325 -6.90 -18.92 15.60
N SER A 326 -8.23 -18.86 15.47
CA SER A 326 -8.98 -19.59 14.45
C SER A 326 -10.28 -18.88 14.12
N LYS A 327 -10.76 -19.04 12.89
CA LYS A 327 -12.09 -18.59 12.45
C LYS A 327 -12.88 -19.74 11.84
N PHE A 328 -14.20 -19.61 11.83
CA PHE A 328 -15.00 -20.37 10.87
C PHE A 328 -14.90 -19.66 9.53
N ALA A 329 -14.57 -20.40 8.47
CA ALA A 329 -14.40 -19.86 7.14
C ALA A 329 -15.40 -20.49 6.18
N ALA A 330 -15.89 -19.66 5.27
CA ALA A 330 -16.59 -20.04 4.06
C ALA A 330 -15.87 -19.39 2.87
N SER A 331 -16.17 -19.84 1.66
CA SER A 331 -15.58 -19.35 0.42
C SER A 331 -16.63 -19.26 -0.69
N GLY A 332 -16.27 -18.67 -1.83
CA GLY A 332 -17.14 -18.64 -3.02
C GLY A 332 -17.54 -20.05 -3.51
N GLN A 333 -16.78 -21.09 -3.15
CA GLN A 333 -17.13 -22.49 -3.44
C GLN A 333 -18.47 -22.91 -2.84
N GLU A 334 -18.87 -22.33 -1.71
CA GLU A 334 -20.14 -22.69 -1.09
C GLU A 334 -21.35 -22.19 -1.90
N LEU A 335 -21.20 -21.07 -2.60
CA LEU A 335 -22.20 -20.49 -3.51
C LEU A 335 -22.13 -21.14 -4.90
N GLY A 336 -20.93 -21.25 -5.47
CA GLY A 336 -20.72 -21.76 -6.83
C GLY A 336 -20.73 -23.29 -6.94
N GLY A 337 -20.52 -24.00 -5.83
CA GLY A 337 -20.58 -25.45 -5.75
C GLY A 337 -21.98 -25.98 -5.41
N SER A 338 -22.13 -27.30 -5.42
CA SER A 338 -23.39 -27.98 -5.09
C SER A 338 -23.71 -28.12 -3.59
N ILE A 339 -22.94 -27.48 -2.71
CA ILE A 339 -23.10 -27.63 -1.24
C ILE A 339 -24.32 -26.91 -0.69
N LEU A 340 -24.59 -25.67 -1.11
CA LEU A 340 -25.78 -24.90 -0.70
C LEU A 340 -26.91 -24.98 -1.75
N PHE A 341 -26.59 -24.81 -3.04
CA PHE A 341 -27.57 -24.68 -4.11
C PHE A 341 -27.46 -25.77 -5.16
N LYS A 342 -28.59 -26.39 -5.53
CA LYS A 342 -28.64 -27.42 -6.59
C LYS A 342 -28.53 -26.82 -7.99
N HIS A 343 -29.25 -25.73 -8.23
CA HIS A 343 -29.26 -24.99 -9.49
C HIS A 343 -28.61 -23.63 -9.29
N ARG A 344 -27.77 -23.22 -10.22
CA ARG A 344 -26.98 -22.00 -10.18
C ARG A 344 -27.00 -21.37 -11.57
N LEU A 345 -27.25 -20.08 -11.64
CA LEU A 345 -27.19 -19.26 -12.85
C LEU A 345 -26.42 -18.01 -12.46
N GLY A 346 -25.46 -17.62 -13.28
CA GLY A 346 -24.63 -16.43 -13.06
C GLY A 346 -24.49 -15.65 -14.35
N PHE A 347 -24.45 -14.33 -14.23
CA PHE A 347 -24.05 -13.41 -15.28
C PHE A 347 -22.85 -12.63 -14.75
N SER A 348 -21.84 -12.44 -15.60
CA SER A 348 -20.69 -11.60 -15.27
C SER A 348 -20.51 -10.57 -16.36
N GLY A 349 -20.45 -9.29 -15.96
CA GLY A 349 -20.06 -8.20 -16.87
C GLY A 349 -18.56 -8.21 -17.19
N THR A 350 -17.79 -9.08 -16.53
CA THR A 350 -16.36 -9.18 -16.73
C THR A 350 -15.92 -10.63 -16.81
N PRO A 351 -15.70 -11.14 -18.02
CA PRO A 351 -15.57 -12.57 -18.23
C PRO A 351 -14.26 -13.09 -17.60
N SER A 352 -14.35 -14.15 -16.82
CA SER A 352 -13.21 -14.84 -16.20
C SER A 352 -13.58 -16.31 -15.94
N ASP A 353 -12.63 -17.22 -16.20
CA ASP A 353 -12.79 -18.65 -15.89
C ASP A 353 -12.33 -18.99 -14.45
N LEU A 354 -12.10 -17.99 -13.59
CA LEU A 354 -11.83 -18.15 -12.15
C LEU A 354 -13.09 -18.53 -11.37
N LEU A 355 -13.70 -19.64 -11.75
CA LEU A 355 -14.95 -20.14 -11.18
C LEU A 355 -14.77 -21.55 -10.61
N PRO A 356 -15.54 -21.92 -9.57
CA PRO A 356 -15.63 -23.32 -9.16
C PRO A 356 -15.96 -24.22 -10.35
N GLU A 357 -15.22 -25.33 -10.51
CA GLU A 357 -15.39 -26.24 -11.65
C GLU A 357 -16.85 -26.72 -11.84
N GLU A 358 -17.59 -26.84 -10.74
CA GLU A 358 -19.00 -27.25 -10.71
C GLU A 358 -20.00 -26.18 -11.16
N PHE A 359 -19.55 -24.93 -11.30
CA PHE A 359 -20.36 -23.86 -11.85
C PHE A 359 -20.47 -23.98 -13.37
N GLY A 360 -19.43 -24.50 -14.03
CA GLY A 360 -19.32 -24.61 -15.47
C GLY A 360 -18.50 -23.46 -16.09
N PRO A 361 -18.14 -23.57 -17.37
CA PRO A 361 -17.36 -22.55 -18.06
C PRO A 361 -18.17 -21.28 -18.31
N CYS A 362 -17.49 -20.14 -18.40
CA CYS A 362 -18.09 -18.91 -18.90
C CYS A 362 -18.42 -19.03 -20.39
N VAL A 363 -19.52 -18.41 -20.81
CA VAL A 363 -19.88 -18.25 -22.23
C VAL A 363 -19.58 -16.80 -22.59
N TYR A 364 -18.70 -16.63 -23.56
CA TYR A 364 -18.17 -15.33 -23.96
C TYR A 364 -18.91 -14.81 -25.20
N GLU A 365 -19.12 -13.49 -25.27
CA GLU A 365 -19.53 -12.83 -26.49
C GLU A 365 -18.35 -12.74 -27.47
N GLU A 366 -18.61 -13.08 -28.74
CA GLU A 366 -17.56 -13.20 -29.75
C GLU A 366 -17.14 -11.80 -30.26
N GLY A 367 -15.91 -11.40 -29.97
CA GLY A 367 -15.27 -10.22 -30.58
C GLY A 367 -15.05 -9.02 -29.66
N ASP A 368 -15.71 -8.95 -28.50
CA ASP A 368 -15.66 -7.79 -27.61
C ASP A 368 -14.23 -7.44 -27.15
N GLU A 369 -13.47 -8.42 -26.67
CA GLU A 369 -12.08 -8.20 -26.24
C GLU A 369 -11.17 -7.77 -27.39
N ALA A 370 -11.41 -8.31 -28.59
CA ALA A 370 -10.65 -7.97 -29.78
C ALA A 370 -10.93 -6.53 -30.24
N GLU A 371 -12.18 -6.07 -30.16
CA GLU A 371 -12.55 -4.69 -30.45
C GLU A 371 -11.89 -3.71 -29.47
N MET A 372 -11.91 -4.02 -28.17
CA MET A 372 -11.24 -3.21 -27.15
C MET A 372 -9.73 -3.12 -27.39
N LEU A 373 -9.08 -4.26 -27.63
CA LEU A 373 -7.64 -4.30 -27.91
C LEU A 373 -7.29 -3.51 -29.17
N ASN A 374 -8.05 -3.68 -30.25
CA ASN A 374 -7.82 -2.98 -31.50
C ASN A 374 -7.98 -1.46 -31.34
N THR A 375 -9.01 -1.02 -30.62
CA THR A 375 -9.26 0.40 -30.37
C THR A 375 -8.15 1.03 -29.52
N LEU A 376 -7.73 0.34 -28.46
CA LEU A 376 -6.75 0.86 -27.51
C LEU A 376 -5.30 0.77 -27.98
N THR A 377 -5.03 0.01 -29.05
CA THR A 377 -3.72 -0.08 -29.71
C THR A 377 -3.63 0.71 -31.01
N ASP A 378 -4.72 1.36 -31.45
CA ASP A 378 -4.74 2.23 -32.63
C ASP A 378 -4.07 3.60 -32.33
N PRO A 379 -2.94 3.95 -32.99
CA PRO A 379 -2.27 5.23 -32.79
C PRO A 379 -3.07 6.48 -33.19
N SER A 380 -4.16 6.30 -33.96
CA SER A 380 -5.09 7.38 -34.29
C SER A 380 -6.07 7.70 -33.16
N VAL A 381 -6.23 6.76 -32.22
CA VAL A 381 -7.16 6.85 -31.09
C VAL A 381 -6.42 7.06 -29.77
N VAL A 382 -5.30 6.36 -29.59
CA VAL A 382 -4.49 6.41 -28.36
C VAL A 382 -3.08 6.88 -28.69
N SER A 383 -2.56 7.80 -27.87
CA SER A 383 -1.17 8.26 -27.96
C SER A 383 -0.46 8.13 -26.61
N VAL A 384 0.87 8.19 -26.59
CA VAL A 384 1.67 8.04 -25.36
C VAL A 384 2.58 9.25 -25.17
N VAL A 385 2.62 9.77 -23.95
CA VAL A 385 3.53 10.85 -23.53
C VAL A 385 4.31 10.39 -22.30
N ASN A 386 5.63 10.39 -22.42
CA ASN A 386 6.52 10.08 -21.30
C ASN A 386 6.67 11.29 -20.39
N LEU A 387 6.45 11.10 -19.09
CA LEU A 387 6.71 12.13 -18.09
C LEU A 387 8.23 12.24 -17.79
N PRO A 388 8.70 13.42 -17.37
CA PRO A 388 10.10 13.62 -16.99
C PRO A 388 10.53 12.74 -15.80
N ILE A 389 11.83 12.50 -15.67
CA ILE A 389 12.40 11.66 -14.58
C ILE A 389 12.09 12.20 -13.19
N LEU A 390 12.08 13.53 -13.04
CA LEU A 390 11.76 14.21 -11.78
C LEU A 390 10.32 14.74 -11.81
N TRP A 391 9.39 13.88 -12.24
CA TRP A 391 7.97 14.18 -12.20
C TRP A 391 7.48 14.33 -10.74
N SER A 392 6.39 15.04 -10.57
CA SER A 392 5.65 15.12 -9.33
C SER A 392 4.17 15.29 -9.66
N VAL A 393 3.28 15.04 -8.70
CA VAL A 393 1.83 15.24 -8.88
C VAL A 393 1.54 16.65 -9.41
N GLY A 394 2.11 17.69 -8.79
CA GLY A 394 1.93 19.07 -9.23
C GLY A 394 2.40 19.32 -10.68
N LYS A 395 3.54 18.76 -11.09
CA LYS A 395 4.04 18.91 -12.47
C LYS A 395 3.20 18.14 -13.49
N LEU A 396 2.68 16.96 -13.11
CA LEU A 396 1.74 16.19 -13.93
C LEU A 396 0.47 17.00 -14.16
N LEU A 397 -0.12 17.54 -13.09
CA LEU A 397 -1.33 18.37 -13.18
C LEU A 397 -1.08 19.65 -13.98
N ASP A 398 0.07 20.30 -13.80
CA ASP A 398 0.46 21.48 -14.59
C ASP A 398 0.56 21.13 -16.08
N GLN A 399 1.18 20.00 -16.42
CA GLN A 399 1.31 19.55 -17.81
C GLN A 399 -0.07 19.26 -18.45
N VAL A 400 -0.99 18.65 -17.70
CA VAL A 400 -2.37 18.40 -18.17
C VAL A 400 -3.13 19.71 -18.35
N ALA A 401 -3.05 20.62 -17.37
CA ALA A 401 -3.74 21.90 -17.40
C ALA A 401 -3.24 22.82 -18.52
N MET A 402 -1.94 22.78 -18.83
CA MET A 402 -1.30 23.62 -19.84
C MET A 402 -1.30 23.01 -21.25
N ASP A 403 -1.88 21.81 -21.46
CA ASP A 403 -2.02 21.23 -22.79
C ASP A 403 -2.95 22.09 -23.65
N ALA A 404 -2.38 22.75 -24.66
CA ALA A 404 -3.14 23.50 -25.66
C ALA A 404 -3.62 22.62 -26.83
N GLY A 405 -3.24 21.33 -26.83
CA GLY A 405 -3.45 20.42 -27.95
C GLY A 405 -2.46 20.61 -29.11
N GLY A 406 -2.52 19.69 -30.08
CA GLY A 406 -1.76 19.79 -31.33
C GLY A 406 -2.41 20.73 -32.34
N ALA A 407 -1.76 20.93 -33.50
CA ALA A 407 -2.32 21.76 -34.58
C ALA A 407 -3.71 21.25 -35.00
N GLY A 408 -4.76 22.00 -34.66
CA GLY A 408 -6.15 21.68 -34.98
C GLY A 408 -6.91 20.85 -33.93
N GLN A 409 -6.33 20.59 -32.74
CA GLN A 409 -6.99 19.93 -31.62
C GLN A 409 -7.06 20.85 -30.40
N ALA A 410 -8.16 20.80 -29.64
CA ALA A 410 -8.25 21.45 -28.35
C ALA A 410 -7.41 20.71 -27.28
N GLY A 411 -7.15 21.38 -26.17
CA GLY A 411 -6.54 20.76 -24.98
C GLY A 411 -7.36 19.60 -24.40
N TYR A 412 -6.86 19.04 -23.30
CA TYR A 412 -7.58 17.97 -22.60
C TYR A 412 -8.92 18.44 -22.04
N HIS A 413 -9.88 17.52 -22.05
CA HIS A 413 -11.22 17.66 -21.48
C HIS A 413 -11.42 16.75 -20.25
N ALA A 414 -10.55 15.76 -20.08
CA ALA A 414 -10.58 14.91 -18.91
C ALA A 414 -9.17 14.47 -18.49
N LEU A 415 -9.01 14.23 -17.18
CA LEU A 415 -7.90 13.51 -16.59
C LEU A 415 -8.47 12.28 -15.89
N ILE A 416 -8.02 11.10 -16.31
CA ILE A 416 -8.44 9.80 -15.81
C ILE A 416 -7.26 9.20 -15.07
N ASP A 417 -7.28 9.28 -13.74
CA ASP A 417 -6.18 8.80 -12.90
C ASP A 417 -6.26 7.28 -12.63
N CYS A 418 -6.31 6.48 -13.69
CA CYS A 418 -6.38 5.02 -13.60
C CYS A 418 -5.17 4.43 -12.84
N GLY A 419 -4.01 5.06 -12.92
CA GLY A 419 -2.78 4.62 -12.27
C GLY A 419 -2.62 5.05 -10.80
N ALA A 420 -3.60 5.76 -10.23
CA ALA A 420 -3.53 6.34 -8.88
C ALA A 420 -2.25 7.18 -8.65
N LEU A 421 -1.85 7.98 -9.65
CA LEU A 421 -0.65 8.80 -9.59
C LEU A 421 -0.90 10.12 -8.86
N VAL A 422 -2.14 10.63 -8.87
CA VAL A 422 -2.53 11.89 -8.25
C VAL A 422 -2.86 11.65 -6.78
N THR A 423 -1.83 11.66 -5.95
CA THR A 423 -1.93 11.35 -4.52
C THR A 423 -1.72 12.60 -3.66
N GLY A 424 -2.28 12.59 -2.44
CA GLY A 424 -2.09 13.67 -1.46
C GLY A 424 -2.88 14.96 -1.72
N LEU A 425 -3.82 14.94 -2.66
CA LEU A 425 -4.76 16.03 -2.95
C LEU A 425 -6.18 15.46 -2.96
N SER A 426 -7.15 16.20 -2.42
CA SER A 426 -8.56 15.83 -2.61
C SER A 426 -8.99 16.08 -4.06
N ASN A 427 -10.04 15.40 -4.52
CA ASN A 427 -10.60 15.61 -5.85
C ASN A 427 -10.97 17.09 -6.12
N GLU A 428 -11.46 17.80 -5.10
CA GLU A 428 -11.70 19.24 -5.16
C GLU A 428 -10.39 20.04 -5.31
N ALA A 429 -9.34 19.69 -4.57
CA ALA A 429 -8.04 20.35 -4.68
C ALA A 429 -7.40 20.13 -6.05
N VAL A 430 -7.54 18.94 -6.62
CA VAL A 430 -7.11 18.65 -8.01
C VAL A 430 -7.88 19.52 -9.00
N ALA A 431 -9.21 19.55 -8.89
CA ALA A 431 -10.06 20.38 -9.75
C ALA A 431 -9.69 21.87 -9.67
N ARG A 432 -9.40 22.36 -8.46
CA ARG A 432 -8.94 23.72 -8.21
C ARG A 432 -7.58 23.98 -8.87
N HIS A 433 -6.59 23.13 -8.60
CA HIS A 433 -5.24 23.25 -9.16
C HIS A 433 -5.27 23.29 -10.69
N LEU A 434 -6.02 22.40 -11.33
CA LEU A 434 -6.14 22.35 -12.79
C LEU A 434 -6.73 23.65 -13.37
N LEU A 435 -7.78 24.20 -12.75
CA LEU A 435 -8.37 25.48 -13.17
C LEU A 435 -7.43 26.66 -12.90
N GLU A 436 -6.75 26.72 -11.76
CA GLU A 436 -5.84 27.82 -11.41
C GLU A 436 -4.64 27.89 -12.36
N ARG A 437 -4.10 26.73 -12.76
CA ARG A 437 -2.86 26.65 -13.54
C ARG A 437 -3.07 26.75 -15.05
N GLY A 438 -4.24 26.34 -15.55
CA GLY A 438 -4.50 26.31 -16.99
C GLY A 438 -5.96 26.02 -17.32
N LEU A 439 -6.19 25.12 -18.28
CA LEU A 439 -7.50 24.77 -18.85
C LEU A 439 -8.22 25.99 -19.45
N GLU A 440 -7.50 26.73 -20.29
CA GLU A 440 -8.05 27.88 -21.01
C GLU A 440 -9.31 27.48 -21.80
N GLY A 441 -10.37 28.29 -21.68
CA GLY A 441 -11.66 28.00 -22.31
C GLY A 441 -12.63 27.14 -21.49
N MET A 442 -12.15 26.47 -20.42
CA MET A 442 -13.01 25.72 -19.51
C MET A 442 -13.61 26.63 -18.42
N GLU A 443 -14.92 26.57 -18.24
CA GLU A 443 -15.67 27.32 -17.22
C GLU A 443 -15.75 26.61 -15.87
N GLY A 444 -15.46 25.31 -15.82
CA GLY A 444 -15.43 24.55 -14.59
C GLY A 444 -14.83 23.16 -14.75
N CYS A 445 -14.50 22.56 -13.61
CA CYS A 445 -13.92 21.23 -13.52
C CYS A 445 -14.85 20.33 -12.70
N VAL A 446 -15.32 19.25 -13.32
CA VAL A 446 -16.15 18.21 -12.73
C VAL A 446 -15.25 17.27 -11.92
N PHE A 447 -15.71 16.88 -10.75
CA PHE A 447 -15.05 15.91 -9.88
C PHE A 447 -16.12 15.19 -9.03
N LEU A 448 -15.76 14.07 -8.41
CA LEU A 448 -16.63 13.39 -7.46
C LEU A 448 -16.25 13.76 -6.03
N ASP A 449 -17.26 14.09 -5.23
CA ASP A 449 -17.05 14.34 -3.81
C ASP A 449 -16.96 13.03 -3.02
N ARG A 450 -16.70 13.12 -1.71
CA ARG A 450 -16.58 11.96 -0.82
C ARG A 450 -17.88 11.15 -0.65
N SER A 451 -18.98 11.58 -1.25
CA SER A 451 -20.27 10.88 -1.22
C SER A 451 -20.67 10.42 -2.63
N ASP A 452 -19.69 10.29 -3.51
CA ASP A 452 -19.78 9.83 -4.91
C ASP A 452 -20.71 10.70 -5.77
N ARG A 453 -20.93 11.95 -5.35
CA ARG A 453 -21.80 12.87 -6.09
C ARG A 453 -20.99 13.61 -7.15
N LYS A 454 -21.57 13.72 -8.34
CA LYS A 454 -21.04 14.52 -9.44
C LYS A 454 -21.12 16.01 -9.10
N MET A 455 -19.98 16.62 -8.80
CA MET A 455 -19.85 18.04 -8.48
C MET A 455 -19.08 18.77 -9.58
N ILE A 456 -19.27 20.08 -9.69
CA ILE A 456 -18.45 20.93 -10.55
C ILE A 456 -17.96 22.15 -9.77
N LEU A 457 -16.65 22.38 -9.83
CA LEU A 457 -16.01 23.61 -9.38
C LEU A 457 -16.03 24.61 -10.53
N MET A 458 -16.74 25.71 -10.35
CA MET A 458 -16.79 26.79 -11.34
C MET A 458 -15.53 27.65 -11.23
N ARG A 459 -14.96 28.01 -12.39
CA ARG A 459 -13.87 28.98 -12.48
C ARG A 459 -14.31 30.36 -11.98
N ASP A 460 -15.52 30.76 -12.33
CA ASP A 460 -16.10 32.01 -11.86
C ASP A 460 -16.55 31.88 -10.38
N GLY A 461 -15.90 32.65 -9.51
CA GLY A 461 -16.21 32.73 -8.09
C GLY A 461 -15.90 31.47 -7.27
N TRP A 462 -15.21 30.47 -7.83
CA TRP A 462 -14.79 29.24 -7.13
C TRP A 462 -15.92 28.48 -6.42
N ARG A 463 -17.14 28.61 -6.95
CA ARG A 463 -18.33 27.96 -6.36
C ARG A 463 -18.42 26.50 -6.76
N ILE A 464 -18.80 25.65 -5.81
CA ILE A 464 -19.06 24.23 -6.04
C ILE A 464 -20.57 24.00 -6.06
N LEU A 465 -21.06 23.25 -7.05
CA LEU A 465 -22.46 22.86 -7.14
C LEU A 465 -22.61 21.47 -7.76
N PRO A 466 -23.75 20.79 -7.54
CA PRO A 466 -24.05 19.53 -8.22
C PRO A 466 -24.04 19.69 -9.74
N LEU A 467 -23.44 18.74 -10.45
CA LEU A 467 -23.33 18.76 -11.91
C LEU A 467 -24.69 18.82 -12.60
N SER A 468 -25.70 18.16 -12.03
CA SER A 468 -27.09 18.17 -12.53
C SER A 468 -27.74 19.55 -12.54
N ARG A 469 -27.23 20.48 -11.73
CA ARG A 469 -27.71 21.88 -11.65
C ARG A 469 -26.84 22.85 -12.45
N CYS A 470 -25.83 22.34 -13.16
CA CYS A 470 -24.89 23.16 -13.91
C CYS A 470 -25.28 23.23 -15.39
N GLY A 471 -25.44 24.45 -15.92
CA GLY A 471 -25.74 24.71 -17.32
C GLY A 471 -24.52 24.81 -18.25
N VAL A 472 -23.30 24.55 -17.75
CA VAL A 472 -22.07 24.63 -18.57
C VAL A 472 -22.07 23.52 -19.61
N ALA A 473 -21.86 23.90 -20.87
CA ALA A 473 -21.81 22.95 -21.98
C ALA A 473 -20.63 21.97 -21.84
N LYS A 474 -20.80 20.73 -22.33
CA LYS A 474 -19.80 19.65 -22.20
C LYS A 474 -18.41 19.98 -22.77
N HIS A 475 -18.33 20.86 -23.78
CA HIS A 475 -17.06 21.28 -24.39
C HIS A 475 -16.38 22.44 -23.63
N ARG A 476 -17.04 23.03 -22.62
CA ARG A 476 -16.51 24.09 -21.75
C ARG A 476 -16.30 23.61 -20.32
N ARG A 477 -16.26 22.29 -20.10
CA ARG A 477 -15.97 21.69 -18.80
C ARG A 477 -14.85 20.68 -18.92
N PHE A 478 -14.04 20.61 -17.88
CA PHE A 478 -13.06 19.55 -17.69
C PHE A 478 -13.61 18.49 -16.72
N SER A 479 -13.20 17.23 -16.80
CA SER A 479 -13.58 16.19 -15.84
C SER A 479 -12.37 15.50 -15.24
N PHE A 480 -12.28 15.44 -13.91
CA PHE A 480 -11.29 14.65 -13.21
C PHE A 480 -11.95 13.37 -12.67
N TYR A 481 -11.38 12.23 -13.03
CA TYR A 481 -11.68 10.93 -12.46
C TYR A 481 -10.46 10.49 -11.65
N ASP A 482 -10.64 10.24 -10.36
CA ASP A 482 -9.62 9.53 -9.57
C ASP A 482 -9.66 8.02 -9.91
N GLN A 483 -8.79 7.23 -9.28
CA GLN A 483 -8.68 5.80 -9.56
C GLN A 483 -10.00 5.03 -9.32
N ALA A 484 -10.61 5.14 -8.14
CA ALA A 484 -11.79 4.34 -7.80
C ALA A 484 -13.02 4.74 -8.61
N HIS A 485 -13.11 6.00 -9.03
CA HIS A 485 -14.22 6.48 -9.83
C HIS A 485 -13.97 6.34 -11.35
N THR A 486 -12.97 5.54 -11.74
CA THR A 486 -12.83 5.09 -13.14
C THR A 486 -13.83 3.97 -13.50
N THR A 487 -14.43 3.30 -12.51
CA THR A 487 -15.49 2.28 -12.62
C THR A 487 -16.85 2.87 -12.19
N GLY A 488 -17.97 2.29 -12.66
CA GLY A 488 -19.35 2.71 -12.29
C GLY A 488 -19.87 4.09 -12.70
N MET A 489 -19.02 5.11 -12.86
CA MET A 489 -19.47 6.51 -13.03
C MET A 489 -19.45 6.97 -14.49
N ASP A 490 -20.61 7.38 -15.03
CA ASP A 490 -20.72 8.03 -16.35
C ASP A 490 -20.81 9.56 -16.26
N ILE A 491 -19.80 10.25 -16.80
CA ILE A 491 -19.81 11.71 -17.02
C ILE A 491 -19.70 11.93 -18.53
N LYS A 492 -20.83 12.26 -19.17
CA LYS A 492 -20.91 12.45 -20.63
C LYS A 492 -19.92 13.51 -21.13
N GLN A 493 -18.98 13.14 -22.00
CA GLN A 493 -17.97 14.05 -22.56
C GLN A 493 -18.43 14.73 -23.85
N ALA A 494 -17.67 15.72 -24.34
CA ALA A 494 -17.89 16.33 -25.66
C ALA A 494 -17.54 15.35 -26.80
N LEU A 495 -18.11 15.54 -28.00
CA LEU A 495 -17.95 14.60 -29.12
C LEU A 495 -16.49 14.40 -29.56
N GLN A 496 -15.67 15.45 -29.50
CA GLN A 496 -14.25 15.44 -29.86
C GLN A 496 -13.34 15.59 -28.63
N ALA A 497 -13.83 15.15 -27.46
CA ALA A 497 -13.10 15.28 -26.22
C ALA A 497 -11.81 14.45 -26.23
N ARG A 498 -10.75 15.01 -25.64
CA ARG A 498 -9.45 14.35 -25.44
C ARG A 498 -9.24 14.12 -23.95
N ALA A 499 -8.80 12.93 -23.56
CA ALA A 499 -8.47 12.63 -22.16
C ALA A 499 -6.98 12.34 -21.97
N ALA A 500 -6.42 12.79 -20.85
CA ALA A 500 -5.17 12.27 -20.32
C ALA A 500 -5.49 11.09 -19.40
N LEU A 501 -4.79 9.97 -19.55
CA LEU A 501 -4.98 8.76 -18.76
C LEU A 501 -3.66 8.33 -18.14
N THR A 502 -3.63 8.12 -16.82
CA THR A 502 -2.40 7.70 -16.11
C THR A 502 -2.27 6.19 -16.05
N LEU A 503 -1.02 5.70 -16.02
CA LEU A 503 -0.69 4.27 -15.93
C LEU A 503 0.06 3.99 -14.62
N GLY A 504 -0.48 3.09 -13.78
CA GLY A 504 0.12 2.62 -12.53
C GLY A 504 0.89 1.31 -12.70
N LYS A 505 1.54 0.80 -11.65
CA LYS A 505 2.31 -0.46 -11.72
C LYS A 505 1.46 -1.74 -11.59
N ASP A 506 0.33 -1.66 -10.89
CA ASP A 506 -0.49 -2.81 -10.51
C ASP A 506 -1.77 -2.93 -11.36
N ILE A 507 -1.92 -2.10 -12.39
CA ILE A 507 -3.10 -2.11 -13.26
C ILE A 507 -3.02 -3.23 -14.30
N THR A 508 -4.19 -3.77 -14.61
CA THR A 508 -4.41 -4.79 -15.64
C THR A 508 -4.96 -4.17 -16.93
N PHE A 509 -5.05 -4.96 -18.00
CA PHE A 509 -5.65 -4.48 -19.26
C PHE A 509 -7.12 -4.10 -19.07
N ARG A 510 -7.83 -4.81 -18.20
CA ARG A 510 -9.22 -4.52 -17.84
C ARG A 510 -9.36 -3.13 -17.21
N ASP A 511 -8.56 -2.82 -16.18
CA ASP A 511 -8.62 -1.53 -15.49
C ASP A 511 -8.31 -0.37 -16.46
N PHE A 512 -7.28 -0.56 -17.29
CA PHE A 512 -6.90 0.39 -18.34
C PHE A 512 -8.04 0.63 -19.34
N ALA A 513 -8.68 -0.44 -19.80
CA ALA A 513 -9.82 -0.35 -20.71
C ALA A 513 -11.00 0.35 -20.04
N GLN A 514 -11.40 -0.05 -18.83
CA GLN A 514 -12.51 0.57 -18.09
C GLN A 514 -12.31 2.07 -17.89
N GLY A 515 -11.08 2.48 -17.55
CA GLY A 515 -10.66 3.88 -17.48
C GLY A 515 -10.76 4.58 -18.83
N ALA A 516 -10.17 4.02 -19.90
CA ALA A 516 -10.21 4.62 -21.24
C ALA A 516 -11.64 4.79 -21.76
N TYR A 517 -12.51 3.81 -21.54
CA TYR A 517 -13.92 3.83 -21.96
C TYR A 517 -14.82 4.74 -21.11
N ARG A 518 -14.29 5.46 -20.11
CA ARG A 518 -14.96 6.68 -19.59
C ARG A 518 -15.17 7.71 -20.70
N MET A 519 -14.30 7.69 -21.71
CA MET A 519 -14.52 8.32 -23.00
C MET A 519 -15.41 7.41 -23.87
N ARG A 520 -16.73 7.40 -23.62
CA ARG A 520 -17.70 6.52 -24.32
C ARG A 520 -17.68 6.64 -25.85
N GLY A 521 -17.15 7.75 -26.39
CA GLY A 521 -16.95 7.98 -27.82
C GLY A 521 -15.53 7.71 -28.31
N ILE A 522 -14.70 6.96 -27.56
CA ILE A 522 -13.34 6.59 -27.97
C ILE A 522 -13.37 5.84 -29.31
N GLY A 523 -12.48 6.20 -30.23
CA GLY A 523 -12.48 5.70 -31.61
C GLY A 523 -13.60 6.27 -32.50
N LYS A 524 -14.55 7.03 -31.93
CA LYS A 524 -15.67 7.71 -32.62
C LYS A 524 -15.58 9.23 -32.45
N GLY A 525 -14.35 9.76 -32.47
CA GLY A 525 -14.04 11.19 -32.35
C GLY A 525 -13.37 11.58 -31.03
N GLN A 526 -13.53 10.79 -29.97
CA GLN A 526 -12.77 10.98 -28.73
C GLN A 526 -11.46 10.18 -28.76
N THR A 527 -10.44 10.71 -28.10
CA THR A 527 -9.10 10.11 -28.06
C THR A 527 -8.51 10.15 -26.67
N VAL A 528 -7.54 9.29 -26.41
CA VAL A 528 -6.84 9.18 -25.11
C VAL A 528 -5.34 9.39 -25.30
N THR A 529 -4.71 10.10 -24.36
CA THR A 529 -3.25 10.18 -24.24
C THR A 529 -2.82 9.52 -22.95
N VAL A 530 -2.05 8.44 -23.04
CA VAL A 530 -1.46 7.75 -21.89
C VAL A 530 -0.26 8.55 -21.38
N LEU A 531 -0.30 8.95 -20.12
CA LEU A 531 0.79 9.60 -19.41
C LEU A 531 1.62 8.53 -18.70
N LEU A 532 2.85 8.33 -19.18
CA LEU A 532 3.70 7.23 -18.74
C LEU A 532 4.84 7.74 -17.84
N VAL A 533 4.86 7.28 -16.59
CA VAL A 533 5.96 7.59 -15.67
C VAL A 533 7.20 6.73 -16.00
N PRO A 534 8.42 7.25 -15.78
CA PRO A 534 9.67 6.54 -16.07
C PRO A 534 9.75 5.15 -15.42
N GLU A 535 9.22 5.02 -14.20
CA GLU A 535 9.23 3.77 -13.45
C GLU A 535 8.39 2.68 -14.12
N VAL A 536 7.22 3.04 -14.66
CA VAL A 536 6.31 2.12 -15.36
C VAL A 536 6.83 1.79 -16.75
N LEU A 537 7.38 2.78 -17.48
CA LEU A 537 8.09 2.52 -18.75
C LEU A 537 9.19 1.46 -18.57
N ARG A 538 9.97 1.56 -17.49
CA ARG A 538 11.01 0.58 -17.17
C ARG A 538 10.43 -0.82 -16.90
N LEU A 539 9.28 -0.91 -16.23
CA LEU A 539 8.60 -2.18 -15.97
C LEU A 539 8.09 -2.82 -17.27
N ILE A 540 7.40 -2.04 -18.13
CA ILE A 540 6.94 -2.49 -19.45
C ILE A 540 8.09 -3.09 -20.24
N ASN A 541 9.18 -2.32 -20.41
CA ASN A 541 10.34 -2.77 -21.18
C ASN A 541 10.96 -4.04 -20.61
N THR A 542 11.01 -4.16 -19.27
CA THR A 542 11.60 -5.33 -18.59
C THR A 542 10.75 -6.58 -18.76
N GLU A 543 9.44 -6.49 -18.50
CA GLU A 543 8.55 -7.65 -18.51
C GLU A 543 8.22 -8.10 -19.93
N VAL A 544 7.98 -7.17 -20.86
CA VAL A 544 7.76 -7.52 -22.27
C VAL A 544 9.02 -8.17 -22.86
N TYR A 545 10.21 -7.67 -22.53
CA TYR A 545 11.46 -8.33 -22.94
C TYR A 545 11.56 -9.76 -22.41
N LYS A 546 11.18 -10.03 -21.15
CA LYS A 546 11.12 -11.39 -20.60
C LYS A 546 10.08 -12.26 -21.31
N ALA A 547 8.98 -11.69 -21.76
CA ALA A 547 7.95 -12.43 -22.48
C ALA A 547 8.36 -12.81 -23.92
N LYS A 548 9.30 -12.07 -24.54
CA LYS A 548 9.81 -12.39 -25.89
C LYS A 548 10.40 -13.81 -25.94
N HIS A 549 10.18 -14.48 -27.07
CA HIS A 549 10.74 -15.82 -27.32
C HIS A 549 12.28 -15.79 -27.17
N PRO A 550 12.93 -16.81 -26.58
CA PRO A 550 14.37 -16.79 -26.34
C PRO A 550 15.22 -16.51 -27.59
N SER A 551 14.75 -16.87 -28.79
CA SER A 551 15.43 -16.58 -30.05
C SER A 551 15.32 -15.12 -30.53
N GLN A 552 14.42 -14.34 -29.93
CA GLN A 552 14.20 -12.91 -30.21
C GLN A 552 14.78 -12.02 -29.10
N ARG A 553 15.40 -12.62 -28.07
CA ARG A 553 16.07 -11.92 -26.99
C ARG A 553 17.49 -11.56 -27.43
N GLU A 554 17.70 -10.30 -27.82
CA GLU A 554 19.04 -9.73 -27.92
C GLU A 554 19.74 -9.81 -26.54
N PRO A 555 21.05 -10.09 -26.45
CA PRO A 555 21.71 -10.20 -25.17
C PRO A 555 21.57 -8.88 -24.38
N LEU A 556 20.80 -8.91 -23.28
CA LEU A 556 20.81 -7.83 -22.29
C LEU A 556 22.26 -7.57 -21.89
N GLN A 557 22.78 -6.38 -22.19
CA GLN A 557 24.04 -5.94 -21.61
C GLN A 557 23.85 -5.96 -20.09
N THR A 558 24.52 -6.92 -19.46
CA THR A 558 24.40 -7.20 -18.05
C THR A 558 24.94 -6.02 -17.24
N HIS A 559 24.15 -5.58 -16.27
CA HIS A 559 24.53 -4.72 -15.13
C HIS A 559 24.68 -3.20 -15.29
N VAL A 560 24.10 -2.56 -16.31
CA VAL A 560 23.97 -1.10 -16.29
C VAL A 560 22.50 -0.74 -16.42
N LEU A 561 21.95 -0.01 -15.45
CA LEU A 561 20.69 0.71 -15.60
C LEU A 561 20.76 1.47 -16.94
N PRO A 562 19.85 1.27 -17.92
CA PRO A 562 19.91 2.03 -19.15
C PRO A 562 20.01 3.52 -18.80
N SER A 563 21.03 4.18 -19.32
CA SER A 563 21.28 5.58 -19.03
C SER A 563 20.17 6.44 -19.67
N GLN A 564 20.01 7.69 -19.24
CA GLN A 564 18.94 8.57 -19.73
C GLN A 564 18.94 8.74 -21.25
N SER A 565 20.09 8.59 -21.92
CA SER A 565 20.23 8.60 -23.37
C SER A 565 19.74 7.30 -24.04
N ASP A 566 19.73 6.17 -23.33
CA ASP A 566 19.35 4.86 -23.87
C ASP A 566 17.83 4.67 -23.89
N LEU A 567 17.12 5.16 -22.86
CA LEU A 567 15.65 5.17 -22.82
C LEU A 567 15.03 6.15 -23.84
N ALA A 568 15.72 7.26 -24.14
CA ALA A 568 15.28 8.22 -25.14
C ALA A 568 15.61 7.81 -26.59
N SER A 569 16.57 6.89 -26.78
CA SER A 569 17.00 6.41 -28.11
C SER A 569 16.32 5.10 -28.54
N GLN A 570 15.73 4.34 -27.61
CA GLN A 570 14.78 3.26 -27.91
C GLN A 570 13.40 3.84 -28.21
N THR A 571 13.29 4.61 -29.30
CA THR A 571 11.98 5.04 -29.81
C THR A 571 11.38 3.90 -30.61
N ASN A 572 10.72 2.98 -29.90
CA ASN A 572 9.72 2.10 -30.51
C ASN A 572 8.71 2.98 -31.26
N SER A 573 8.19 2.51 -32.40
CA SER A 573 7.15 3.26 -33.09
C SER A 573 5.95 3.48 -32.14
N PRO A 574 5.12 4.53 -32.32
CA PRO A 574 3.96 4.73 -31.46
C PRO A 574 3.08 3.48 -31.34
N SER A 575 2.90 2.73 -32.44
CA SER A 575 2.21 1.45 -32.46
C SER A 575 2.89 0.38 -31.60
N ASP A 576 4.21 0.26 -31.69
CA ASP A 576 4.97 -0.72 -30.90
C ASP A 576 4.86 -0.42 -29.40
N MET A 577 4.90 0.86 -29.00
CA MET A 577 4.74 1.23 -27.60
C MET A 577 3.33 0.90 -27.06
N LEU A 578 2.27 1.14 -27.85
CA LEU A 578 0.91 0.76 -27.46
C LEU A 578 0.77 -0.76 -27.32
N ASN A 579 1.38 -1.53 -28.23
CA ASN A 579 1.42 -2.99 -28.14
C ASN A 579 2.20 -3.47 -26.92
N ASP A 580 3.34 -2.84 -26.60
CA ASP A 580 4.13 -3.15 -25.41
C ASP A 580 3.36 -2.83 -24.12
N ILE A 581 2.60 -1.72 -24.08
CA ILE A 581 1.70 -1.39 -22.96
C ILE A 581 0.62 -2.46 -22.82
N ALA A 582 -0.10 -2.79 -23.89
CA ALA A 582 -1.16 -3.79 -23.85
C ALA A 582 -0.62 -5.17 -23.42
N ALA A 583 0.53 -5.59 -23.97
CA ALA A 583 1.18 -6.83 -23.59
C ALA A 583 1.58 -6.84 -22.10
N TRP A 584 2.15 -5.75 -21.60
CA TRP A 584 2.53 -5.63 -20.19
C TRP A 584 1.31 -5.69 -19.25
N LEU A 585 0.23 -4.99 -19.60
CA LEU A 585 -1.02 -5.01 -18.85
C LEU A 585 -1.67 -6.41 -18.83
N THR A 586 -1.58 -7.16 -19.93
CA THR A 586 -2.02 -8.56 -19.98
C THR A 586 -1.12 -9.47 -19.13
N ILE A 587 0.21 -9.23 -19.13
CA ILE A 587 1.12 -9.96 -18.24
C ILE A 587 0.77 -9.73 -16.76
N ASN A 588 0.41 -8.49 -16.39
CA ASN A 588 -0.05 -8.18 -15.03
C ASN A 588 -1.33 -8.96 -14.69
N ALA A 589 -2.31 -9.00 -15.60
CA ALA A 589 -3.53 -9.80 -15.42
C ALA A 589 -3.20 -11.28 -15.22
N LEU A 590 -2.34 -11.87 -16.05
CA LEU A 590 -1.92 -13.26 -15.91
C LEU A 590 -1.21 -13.56 -14.58
N HIS A 591 -0.42 -12.63 -14.06
CA HIS A 591 0.21 -12.79 -12.75
C HIS A 591 -0.83 -12.81 -11.64
N SER A 592 -1.75 -11.84 -11.62
CA SER A 592 -2.83 -11.76 -10.61
C SER A 592 -3.77 -12.97 -10.69
N GLU A 593 -4.23 -13.34 -11.89
CA GLU A 593 -5.11 -14.50 -12.08
C GLU A 593 -4.44 -15.81 -11.66
N ASN A 594 -3.15 -16.01 -11.94
CA ASN A 594 -2.46 -17.24 -11.55
C ASN A 594 -2.34 -17.39 -10.03
N LEU A 595 -2.28 -16.27 -9.29
CA LEU A 595 -2.34 -16.27 -7.84
C LEU A 595 -3.75 -16.67 -7.34
N GLN A 596 -4.79 -16.09 -7.95
CA GLN A 596 -6.19 -16.43 -7.66
C GLN A 596 -6.53 -17.90 -7.98
N VAL A 597 -6.00 -18.45 -9.08
CA VAL A 597 -6.12 -19.88 -9.42
C VAL A 597 -5.61 -20.76 -8.28
N GLN A 598 -4.49 -20.40 -7.64
CA GLN A 598 -3.93 -21.23 -6.55
C GLN A 598 -4.85 -21.25 -5.34
N VAL A 599 -5.41 -20.10 -4.96
CA VAL A 599 -6.40 -19.99 -3.89
C VAL A 599 -7.66 -20.78 -4.23
N LEU A 600 -8.18 -20.62 -5.46
CA LEU A 600 -9.35 -21.34 -5.94
C LEU A 600 -9.14 -22.86 -5.96
N LEU A 601 -7.96 -23.34 -6.36
CA LEU A 601 -7.64 -24.78 -6.36
C LEU A 601 -7.60 -25.34 -4.93
N GLU A 602 -7.05 -24.59 -3.97
CA GLU A 602 -7.07 -24.97 -2.56
C GLU A 602 -8.51 -25.07 -2.03
N GLN A 603 -9.32 -24.04 -2.30
CA GLN A 603 -10.72 -24.03 -1.93
C GLN A 603 -11.51 -25.16 -2.63
N SER A 604 -11.20 -25.46 -3.90
CA SER A 604 -11.83 -26.54 -4.67
C SER A 604 -11.54 -27.90 -4.05
N ILE A 605 -10.28 -28.15 -3.65
CA ILE A 605 -9.88 -29.38 -2.95
C ILE A 605 -10.59 -29.46 -1.60
N LYS A 606 -10.60 -28.38 -0.82
CA LYS A 606 -11.32 -28.29 0.47
C LYS A 606 -12.82 -28.56 0.32
N ASN A 607 -13.44 -28.09 -0.75
CA ASN A 607 -14.85 -28.26 -1.03
C ASN A 607 -15.26 -29.75 -1.11
N VAL A 608 -14.36 -30.62 -1.59
CA VAL A 608 -14.60 -32.06 -1.71
C VAL A 608 -15.00 -32.69 -0.37
N TRP A 609 -14.24 -32.44 0.70
CA TRP A 609 -14.56 -32.97 2.02
C TRP A 609 -15.55 -32.09 2.80
N ARG A 610 -15.56 -30.77 2.58
CA ARG A 610 -16.54 -29.86 3.21
C ARG A 610 -17.97 -30.24 2.89
N LYS A 611 -18.27 -30.63 1.65
CA LYS A 611 -19.61 -31.12 1.27
C LYS A 611 -20.08 -32.29 2.12
N ARG A 612 -19.19 -33.23 2.38
CA ARG A 612 -19.52 -34.39 3.19
C ARG A 612 -19.71 -34.01 4.64
N ALA A 613 -18.82 -33.19 5.20
CA ALA A 613 -18.96 -32.66 6.55
C ALA A 613 -20.27 -31.89 6.73
N PHE A 614 -20.62 -31.03 5.77
CA PHE A 614 -21.90 -30.30 5.75
C PHE A 614 -23.10 -31.24 5.70
N SER A 615 -23.08 -32.26 4.84
CA SER A 615 -24.14 -33.27 4.78
C SER A 615 -24.33 -34.00 6.12
N VAL A 616 -23.24 -34.30 6.83
CA VAL A 616 -23.29 -34.89 8.19
C VAL A 616 -23.93 -33.92 9.18
N LEU A 617 -23.53 -32.64 9.16
CA LEU A 617 -24.09 -31.61 10.05
C LEU A 617 -25.59 -31.42 9.80
N VAL A 618 -26.01 -31.25 8.54
CA VAL A 618 -27.42 -31.04 8.16
C VAL A 618 -28.27 -32.28 8.49
N SER A 619 -27.77 -33.49 8.23
CA SER A 619 -28.53 -34.72 8.51
C SER A 619 -28.77 -34.94 10.01
N ASN A 620 -27.91 -34.39 10.86
CA ASN A 620 -27.93 -34.57 12.31
C ASN A 620 -28.21 -33.27 13.09
N HIS A 621 -28.72 -32.22 12.43
CA HIS A 621 -28.90 -30.90 13.05
C HIS A 621 -29.78 -30.95 14.32
N LYS A 622 -30.73 -31.89 14.38
CA LYS A 622 -31.68 -32.04 15.50
C LYS A 622 -31.03 -32.41 16.83
N VAL A 623 -29.84 -33.03 16.81
CA VAL A 623 -29.14 -33.45 18.04
C VAL A 623 -28.05 -32.47 18.48
N ILE A 624 -27.79 -31.40 17.71
CA ILE A 624 -26.82 -30.36 18.06
C ILE A 624 -27.29 -29.63 19.32
N GLY A 625 -26.37 -29.41 20.28
CA GLY A 625 -26.66 -28.75 21.57
C GLY A 625 -27.32 -29.67 22.61
N THR A 626 -27.56 -30.94 22.28
CA THR A 626 -28.10 -31.94 23.21
C THR A 626 -26.98 -32.82 23.79
N LYS A 627 -27.29 -33.61 24.82
CA LYS A 627 -26.38 -34.63 25.37
C LYS A 627 -26.04 -35.76 24.37
N GLU A 628 -26.83 -35.89 23.30
CA GLU A 628 -26.65 -36.87 22.23
C GLU A 628 -25.71 -36.37 21.11
N SER A 629 -25.21 -35.13 21.23
CA SER A 629 -24.24 -34.57 20.29
C SER A 629 -22.97 -35.44 20.25
N SER A 630 -22.77 -36.15 19.14
CA SER A 630 -21.65 -37.07 18.96
C SER A 630 -20.33 -36.34 18.67
N GLY A 631 -19.20 -37.00 18.97
CA GLY A 631 -17.88 -36.52 18.56
C GLY A 631 -17.73 -36.36 17.04
N THR A 632 -18.54 -37.06 16.26
CA THR A 632 -18.61 -36.94 14.80
C THR A 632 -19.10 -35.56 14.35
N LEU A 633 -20.07 -34.95 15.06
CA LEU A 633 -20.54 -33.60 14.74
C LEU A 633 -19.48 -32.55 15.06
N ARG A 634 -18.74 -32.74 16.15
CA ARG A 634 -17.60 -31.87 16.47
C ARG A 634 -16.53 -31.96 15.38
N ARG A 635 -16.14 -33.16 14.94
CA ARG A 635 -15.17 -33.31 13.84
C ARG A 635 -15.67 -32.68 12.53
N ALA A 636 -16.94 -32.88 12.18
CA ALA A 636 -17.53 -32.26 10.99
C ALA A 636 -17.56 -30.73 11.08
N LEU A 637 -17.75 -30.16 12.28
CA LEU A 637 -17.66 -28.72 12.50
C LEU A 637 -16.22 -28.20 12.38
N GLU A 638 -15.23 -28.94 12.90
CA GLU A 638 -13.81 -28.58 12.80
C GLU A 638 -13.31 -28.50 11.35
N VAL A 639 -13.96 -29.17 10.38
CA VAL A 639 -13.66 -29.05 8.94
C VAL A 639 -13.85 -27.62 8.40
N PHE A 640 -14.73 -26.83 9.02
CA PHE A 640 -15.00 -25.44 8.64
C PHE A 640 -14.18 -24.44 9.46
N LYS A 641 -13.42 -24.93 10.43
CA LYS A 641 -12.57 -24.10 11.28
C LYS A 641 -11.19 -24.03 10.66
N GLU A 642 -10.78 -22.82 10.31
CA GLU A 642 -9.45 -22.55 9.76
C GLU A 642 -8.58 -21.89 10.83
N PRO A 643 -7.31 -22.34 10.99
CA PRO A 643 -6.35 -21.59 11.77
C PRO A 643 -6.10 -20.24 11.08
N LEU A 644 -6.17 -19.16 11.85
CA LEU A 644 -5.60 -17.89 11.43
C LEU A 644 -4.10 -18.04 11.72
N ASP A 645 -3.35 -18.53 10.73
CA ASP A 645 -1.95 -18.96 10.89
C ASP A 645 -1.02 -17.74 11.10
N LEU A 646 -1.06 -17.22 12.32
CA LEU A 646 -0.27 -16.08 12.78
C LEU A 646 1.00 -16.52 13.53
N ASP A 647 1.23 -17.84 13.66
CA ASP A 647 2.44 -18.32 14.31
C ASP A 647 3.62 -18.29 13.33
N VAL A 648 4.76 -17.83 13.84
CA VAL A 648 5.98 -17.77 13.06
C VAL A 648 6.59 -19.17 13.02
N ASP A 649 6.91 -19.66 11.82
CA ASP A 649 7.50 -20.98 11.62
C ASP A 649 8.86 -21.10 12.34
N ASN A 650 9.02 -22.16 13.13
CA ASN A 650 10.30 -22.53 13.79
C ASN A 650 11.14 -23.49 12.93
N SER A 651 10.74 -23.75 11.69
CA SER A 651 11.47 -24.58 10.75
C SER A 651 12.35 -23.73 9.83
N LEU A 652 13.63 -24.10 9.69
CA LEU A 652 14.56 -23.49 8.73
C LEU A 652 14.44 -24.12 7.32
N GLY A 653 13.37 -24.89 7.07
CA GLY A 653 13.12 -25.56 5.79
C GLY A 653 12.44 -24.64 4.78
N LEU A 654 12.41 -25.04 3.51
CA LEU A 654 11.44 -24.46 2.58
C LEU A 654 10.06 -24.79 3.14
N LYS A 655 9.16 -23.79 3.24
CA LYS A 655 7.75 -24.05 3.51
C LYS A 655 7.26 -25.10 2.51
N PRO A 656 6.44 -26.07 2.94
CA PRO A 656 5.89 -27.04 2.04
C PRO A 656 5.22 -26.30 0.88
N TYR A 657 5.57 -26.71 -0.33
CA TYR A 657 4.96 -26.18 -1.54
C TYR A 657 3.43 -26.32 -1.47
N LEU A 658 2.66 -25.48 -2.18
CA LEU A 658 1.19 -25.50 -2.18
C LEU A 658 0.62 -26.93 -2.24
N VAL A 659 1.17 -27.75 -3.13
CA VAL A 659 0.81 -29.16 -3.31
C VAL A 659 1.10 -30.02 -2.06
N GLU A 660 2.23 -29.81 -1.39
CA GLU A 660 2.56 -30.56 -0.16
C GLU A 660 1.62 -30.20 0.99
N ARG A 661 1.24 -28.92 1.11
CA ARG A 661 0.24 -28.46 2.08
C ARG A 661 -1.12 -29.11 1.82
N MET A 662 -1.58 -29.07 0.58
CA MET A 662 -2.86 -29.71 0.17
C MET A 662 -2.87 -31.21 0.43
N GLU A 663 -1.76 -31.92 0.20
CA GLU A 663 -1.66 -33.35 0.48
C GLU A 663 -1.71 -33.63 2.00
N GLY A 664 -1.09 -32.77 2.82
CA GLY A 664 -1.22 -32.83 4.28
C GLY A 664 -2.67 -32.72 4.75
N GLU A 665 -3.42 -31.77 4.20
CA GLU A 665 -4.86 -31.60 4.49
C GLU A 665 -5.68 -32.80 4.01
N ARG A 666 -5.44 -33.28 2.78
CA ARG A 666 -6.07 -34.50 2.24
C ARG A 666 -5.89 -35.68 3.18
N VAL A 667 -4.67 -35.87 3.72
CA VAL A 667 -4.38 -36.95 4.67
C VAL A 667 -5.13 -36.78 5.98
N GLY A 668 -5.28 -35.54 6.47
CA GLY A 668 -6.05 -35.21 7.67
C GLY A 668 -7.55 -35.48 7.52
N GLN A 669 -8.09 -35.35 6.31
CA GLN A 669 -9.53 -35.42 6.03
C GLN A 669 -9.99 -36.75 5.39
N LYS A 670 -9.18 -37.82 5.50
CA LYS A 670 -9.49 -39.15 4.93
C LYS A 670 -10.88 -39.69 5.30
N GLU A 671 -11.42 -39.36 6.48
CA GLU A 671 -12.76 -39.80 6.91
C GLU A 671 -13.91 -39.22 6.05
N TYR A 672 -13.67 -38.12 5.34
CA TYR A 672 -14.65 -37.46 4.47
C TYR A 672 -14.42 -37.71 2.97
N ILE A 673 -13.33 -38.40 2.60
CA ILE A 673 -12.97 -38.71 1.21
C ILE A 673 -13.49 -40.12 0.88
N ILE A 674 -14.51 -40.19 0.01
CA ILE A 674 -15.16 -41.44 -0.42
C ILE A 674 -14.71 -41.87 -1.82
N ASP A 675 -15.13 -43.06 -2.24
CA ASP A 675 -14.82 -43.60 -3.58
C ASP A 675 -15.28 -42.65 -4.69
N GLY A 676 -14.37 -42.34 -5.63
CA GLY A 676 -14.57 -41.36 -6.70
C GLY A 676 -14.07 -39.94 -6.38
N ALA A 677 -14.03 -39.53 -5.10
CA ALA A 677 -13.52 -38.22 -4.69
C ALA A 677 -12.00 -38.08 -4.92
N ASN A 678 -11.26 -39.19 -4.79
CA ASN A 678 -9.81 -39.20 -5.06
C ASN A 678 -9.48 -38.81 -6.50
N LEU A 679 -10.32 -39.17 -7.49
CA LEU A 679 -10.09 -38.81 -8.89
C LEU A 679 -10.17 -37.29 -9.10
N VAL A 680 -11.13 -36.64 -8.44
CA VAL A 680 -11.29 -35.18 -8.47
C VAL A 680 -10.12 -34.50 -7.79
N ILE A 681 -9.72 -34.98 -6.61
CA ILE A 681 -8.56 -34.45 -5.87
C ILE A 681 -7.28 -34.61 -6.70
N ASP A 682 -7.03 -35.77 -7.28
CA ASP A 682 -5.81 -36.01 -8.08
C ASP A 682 -5.76 -35.11 -9.33
N LYS A 683 -6.92 -34.81 -9.95
CA LYS A 683 -7.02 -33.83 -11.05
C LYS A 683 -6.64 -32.42 -10.57
N LEU A 684 -7.24 -31.96 -9.47
CA LEU A 684 -6.98 -30.63 -8.90
C LEU A 684 -5.52 -30.49 -8.43
N MET A 685 -4.94 -31.54 -7.84
CA MET A 685 -3.53 -31.60 -7.44
C MET A 685 -2.58 -31.51 -8.65
N GLY A 686 -2.98 -32.11 -9.78
CA GLY A 686 -2.27 -31.98 -11.05
C GLY A 686 -2.27 -30.54 -11.57
N MET A 687 -3.41 -29.84 -11.49
CA MET A 687 -3.53 -28.43 -11.86
C MET A 687 -2.71 -27.53 -10.93
N ALA A 688 -2.77 -27.75 -9.62
CA ALA A 688 -1.99 -27.03 -8.63
C ALA A 688 -0.49 -27.19 -8.85
N SER A 689 -0.04 -28.40 -9.18
CA SER A 689 1.36 -28.68 -9.52
C SER A 689 1.84 -27.92 -10.76
N GLN A 690 0.96 -27.74 -11.76
CA GLN A 690 1.29 -26.98 -12.97
C GLN A 690 1.34 -25.48 -12.71
N SER A 691 0.34 -24.93 -12.01
CA SER A 691 0.33 -23.51 -11.62
C SER A 691 1.53 -23.17 -10.74
N GLN A 692 1.85 -23.99 -9.75
CA GLN A 692 2.97 -23.75 -8.85
C GLN A 692 4.32 -23.66 -9.60
N ARG A 693 4.56 -24.52 -10.60
CA ARG A 693 5.77 -24.46 -11.45
C ARG A 693 5.91 -23.15 -12.23
N ARG A 694 4.79 -22.47 -12.52
CA ARG A 694 4.79 -21.17 -13.21
C ARG A 694 5.12 -20.00 -12.27
N THR A 695 5.08 -20.22 -10.96
CA THR A 695 5.05 -19.14 -9.94
C THR A 695 6.28 -19.11 -9.04
N ASP A 696 7.28 -19.97 -9.28
CA ASP A 696 8.49 -20.07 -8.45
C ASP A 696 9.15 -18.68 -8.26
N GLY A 697 8.94 -18.08 -7.08
CA GLY A 697 9.54 -16.81 -6.67
C GLY A 697 8.62 -15.72 -6.10
N VAL A 698 7.28 -15.85 -6.18
CA VAL A 698 6.34 -14.84 -5.64
C VAL A 698 5.70 -15.38 -4.36
N ILE A 699 5.96 -14.72 -3.22
CA ILE A 699 5.27 -14.99 -1.97
C ILE A 699 3.93 -14.25 -2.02
N LEU A 700 2.83 -15.02 -2.01
CA LEU A 700 1.48 -14.54 -1.79
C LEU A 700 1.39 -13.82 -0.44
N LEU A 701 0.99 -12.56 -0.47
CA LEU A 701 0.52 -11.84 0.70
C LEU A 701 -0.97 -11.58 0.48
N ASP A 702 -1.78 -11.82 1.51
CA ASP A 702 -3.24 -11.85 1.48
C ASP A 702 -3.93 -10.53 1.04
N SER A 703 -3.18 -9.50 0.65
CA SER A 703 -3.71 -8.22 0.16
C SER A 703 -4.53 -8.32 -1.13
N GLU A 704 -4.38 -9.40 -1.90
CA GLU A 704 -5.20 -9.60 -3.11
C GLU A 704 -6.67 -9.90 -2.73
N GLN A 705 -6.93 -10.55 -1.59
CA GLN A 705 -8.30 -10.79 -1.11
C GLN A 705 -9.03 -9.51 -0.67
N GLU A 706 -8.28 -8.47 -0.29
CA GLU A 706 -8.84 -7.18 0.10
C GLU A 706 -9.20 -6.34 -1.13
N GLN A 707 -8.37 -6.37 -2.18
CA GLN A 707 -8.73 -5.81 -3.49
C GLN A 707 -9.94 -6.52 -4.12
N GLU A 708 -10.12 -7.83 -3.87
CA GLU A 708 -11.29 -8.60 -4.31
C GLU A 708 -12.59 -8.15 -3.63
N GLN A 709 -12.62 -7.94 -2.30
CA GLN A 709 -13.81 -7.42 -1.61
C GLN A 709 -14.20 -6.02 -2.08
N GLU A 710 -13.22 -5.22 -2.48
CA GLU A 710 -13.43 -3.86 -2.98
C GLU A 710 -13.91 -3.88 -4.44
N GLN A 711 -13.36 -4.75 -5.30
CA GLN A 711 -13.87 -5.00 -6.65
C GLN A 711 -15.30 -5.58 -6.63
N GLU A 712 -15.64 -6.43 -5.67
CA GLU A 712 -17.01 -6.95 -5.50
C GLU A 712 -17.99 -5.82 -5.12
N GLN A 713 -17.60 -4.88 -4.25
CA GLN A 713 -18.42 -3.70 -3.92
C GLN A 713 -18.57 -2.75 -5.11
N GLU A 714 -17.51 -2.54 -5.90
CA GLU A 714 -17.59 -1.76 -7.14
C GLU A 714 -18.53 -2.43 -8.17
N GLN A 715 -18.49 -3.76 -8.30
CA GLN A 715 -19.39 -4.50 -9.18
C GLN A 715 -20.85 -4.48 -8.73
N GLU A 716 -21.11 -4.55 -7.42
CA GLU A 716 -22.47 -4.38 -6.87
C GLU A 716 -23.01 -2.97 -7.18
N GLN A 717 -22.20 -1.93 -7.02
CA GLN A 717 -22.58 -0.56 -7.40
C GLN A 717 -22.80 -0.42 -8.92
N GLU A 718 -22.00 -1.10 -9.75
CA GLU A 718 -22.19 -1.14 -11.20
C GLU A 718 -23.52 -1.79 -11.60
N GLN A 719 -23.91 -2.87 -10.92
CA GLN A 719 -25.20 -3.53 -11.17
C GLN A 719 -26.39 -2.66 -10.76
N GLU A 720 -26.36 -2.06 -9.57
CA GLU A 720 -27.45 -1.19 -9.10
C GLU A 720 -27.64 0.01 -10.03
N GLN A 721 -26.55 0.63 -10.51
CA GLN A 721 -26.64 1.79 -11.40
C GLN A 721 -26.96 1.44 -12.85
N ALA A 722 -26.55 0.26 -13.34
CA ALA A 722 -27.00 -0.23 -14.63
C ALA A 722 -28.52 -0.45 -14.63
N GLN A 723 -29.06 -0.96 -13.52
CA GLN A 723 -30.50 -1.11 -13.32
C GLN A 723 -31.23 0.24 -13.33
N GLU A 724 -30.69 1.24 -12.61
CA GLU A 724 -31.24 2.61 -12.64
C GLU A 724 -31.21 3.23 -14.05
N GLN A 725 -30.17 2.97 -14.84
CA GLN A 725 -30.06 3.46 -16.22
C GLN A 725 -31.02 2.76 -17.18
N GLU A 726 -31.25 1.46 -17.03
CA GLU A 726 -32.30 0.76 -17.77
C GLU A 726 -33.67 1.34 -17.46
N GLU A 727 -33.97 1.58 -16.17
CA GLU A 727 -35.23 2.22 -15.76
C GLU A 727 -35.39 3.65 -16.33
N GLU A 728 -34.32 4.46 -16.33
CA GLU A 728 -34.35 5.79 -16.94
C GLU A 728 -34.55 5.72 -18.48
N GLN A 729 -33.90 4.78 -19.17
CA GLN A 729 -34.06 4.62 -20.62
C GLN A 729 -35.45 4.11 -20.99
N GLU A 730 -36.02 3.18 -20.20
CA GLU A 730 -37.40 2.73 -20.39
C GLU A 730 -38.39 3.87 -20.19
N GLN A 731 -38.18 4.71 -19.17
CA GLN A 731 -39.00 5.91 -18.95
C GLN A 731 -38.86 6.94 -20.08
N GLU A 732 -37.64 7.19 -20.58
CA GLU A 732 -37.44 8.10 -21.71
C GLU A 732 -38.07 7.56 -23.00
N GLN A 733 -38.03 6.25 -23.24
CA GLN A 733 -38.70 5.61 -24.39
C GLN A 733 -40.22 5.64 -24.25
N GLU A 734 -40.78 5.40 -23.06
CA GLU A 734 -42.22 5.55 -22.81
C GLU A 734 -42.68 6.99 -23.04
N VAL A 735 -41.92 7.98 -22.57
CA VAL A 735 -42.23 9.41 -22.80
C VAL A 735 -42.13 9.75 -24.29
N ALA A 736 -41.15 9.22 -25.01
CA ALA A 736 -41.00 9.43 -26.46
C ALA A 736 -42.07 8.71 -27.31
N LEU A 737 -42.73 7.67 -26.77
CA LEU A 737 -43.87 7.00 -27.39
C LEU A 737 -45.21 7.69 -27.10
N VAL A 738 -45.26 8.53 -26.05
CA VAL A 738 -46.45 9.28 -25.63
C VAL A 738 -46.49 10.70 -26.25
N VAL A 739 -45.36 11.21 -26.77
CA VAL A 739 -45.24 12.46 -27.54
C VAL A 739 -45.26 12.17 -29.03
#